data_AF-A0A2N5HIM2-F1
#
_entry.id   AF-A0A2N5HIM2-F1
#
_cell.length_a   1.000
_cell.length_b   1.000
_cell.length_c   1.000
_cell.angle_alpha   90.00
_cell.angle_beta   90.00
_cell.angle_gamma   90.00
#
_symmetry.space_group_name_H-M   'P 1'
#
loop_
_entity.id
_entity.type
_entity.pdbx_description
1 polymer ?
#
loop_
_entity_poly.entity_id
_entity_poly.type
_entity_poly.pdbx_seq_one_letter_code
_entity_poly.pdbx_strand_id
1 'polypeptide(L)'
;MGIKRFVRKGTRTSAVALLAFSLMTTGSFATTNNVKSNTIDQFDGSPEQWENVSHVAFSSSQHLEELKAVQKNGKLYAMVKGPGLGSKGTWYLDIDGNEKTGLSFPYWDNSTGVDVKIENGEILIASDGNWIKTGLATTAFEGSTYEMEVDLSQFSSYANTNLRIAFAQPGSEYLPSPGGLMLVVPPPAGAAFGQDVKISVDGDFTDWDGVEPAASSSDNKTTLYAAQDEANLYVLVKGRMAEFNDIFIDTDRSSDTGYTDAGWPGFGGDWLIENGGLFKSTGAGWNWGPVDGAMIKYAETGSGDNRVIEYKIPFSDINLSKARTITLGLASNDIRVPDTQQNTPLVVPPLPKISVDGHSDEWEGIPAIAGQGKVTSIKAFARNNKIAILAQAESFDEETNLFIDSDNNPETGYQGWEYKRTGADYLVQNGNLYKSTSAGWAWDLIGPIPWVIAEAAQTGQKLLEMEIDLSSYSNAAETMRVALGVGGDYAPALDSEGEYALATGPSGGAITTDGKGDDWANIDQGIKGKGETISLKAAQDAKKVYLLVEGKNVNTQNTFYLDTDANVDTGIKTTSWSNFGPDAKIQYNHLFLLNKKQNDWEDKGPVHAEITSDYALFYFYQDEIGRQEPKPFRITYVGKNAYNLPALGQSPLELTQGINMNQKTVGYEPKENFNVLNNPFMGWVGWADTDKTLVQPHSLVYANITWRELEPEKGKYNWEEIENKFQFEKWKKEGTRINLRFVLDDPGNGPEMDIPDWLYNELIQTEGTDGAGKWYDTPPSVVGKGFSPNYSSPVLIAEHERAIKALAERYNNDQEIAFVQIGSLGHWGEFHNWPEEVSGKFPNLSVSDQYVGHYLKYFTNKMLGMRKPFPIASANKLGLFNDVFGSKGATDTWVDWTVNGWNEIGPYVDNGEDSATVQGASKMPDFWKYAYSGGEFHSGNPMLSLSDSTIMETLRQARVSHTSWMGPSSPASLVKGKDVTDSEQANIDLLHNMMGYHFVLESVRHENKASIGDQLNLSMDWNNKGVAPFYFDWPFAVALEDSQGNIVKKSIQKIESVDIRNWLPGRKSLNVDYSLSKKLKPGRYTVLIAILDPQNNQPGIKLAVDGERPDGWTRLDSITLAR
;
A
#
# COMPACT_ATOMS: atom_id res chain seq x y z
N MET A 1 -60.97 -12.96 -25.54
CA MET A 1 -61.36 -13.30 -24.16
C MET A 1 -60.16 -13.02 -23.25
N GLY A 2 -60.35 -12.21 -22.19
CA GLY A 2 -59.41 -11.82 -21.10
C GLY A 2 -57.97 -11.37 -21.45
N ILE A 3 -57.53 -10.10 -21.41
CA ILE A 3 -57.25 -9.17 -20.28
C ILE A 3 -56.33 -9.83 -19.21
N LYS A 4 -55.05 -9.46 -18.99
CA LYS A 4 -54.50 -8.16 -18.49
C LYS A 4 -53.04 -7.90 -18.92
N ARG A 5 -52.74 -6.60 -19.12
CA ARG A 5 -51.42 -5.94 -19.23
C ARG A 5 -50.59 -6.04 -17.93
N PHE A 6 -49.27 -6.12 -18.07
CA PHE A 6 -48.33 -5.12 -17.51
C PHE A 6 -47.11 -5.00 -18.44
N VAL A 7 -46.91 -3.79 -18.95
CA VAL A 7 -45.70 -3.32 -19.65
C VAL A 7 -45.02 -2.38 -18.66
N ARG A 8 -43.72 -2.56 -18.39
CA ARG A 8 -42.80 -1.43 -18.22
C ARG A 8 -41.36 -1.86 -18.52
N LYS A 9 -40.88 -1.37 -19.67
CA LYS A 9 -39.47 -1.14 -19.98
C LYS A 9 -38.87 -0.18 -18.94
N GLY A 10 -37.61 -0.38 -18.61
CA GLY A 10 -36.81 0.53 -17.78
C GLY A 10 -35.31 0.25 -17.93
N THR A 11 -34.80 0.23 -19.16
CA THR A 11 -33.36 0.26 -19.45
C THR A 11 -32.87 1.71 -19.50
N ARG A 12 -31.93 2.01 -18.60
CA ARG A 12 -30.79 2.93 -18.73
C ARG A 12 -30.96 4.15 -19.65
N THR A 13 -31.20 5.30 -19.02
CA THR A 13 -30.75 6.62 -19.50
C THR A 13 -30.62 7.55 -18.29
N SER A 14 -29.38 7.76 -17.83
CA SER A 14 -28.91 8.98 -17.15
C SER A 14 -27.45 9.18 -17.54
N ALA A 15 -27.22 9.36 -18.85
CA ALA A 15 -26.12 10.16 -19.35
C ALA A 15 -26.69 11.55 -19.64
N VAL A 16 -25.85 12.59 -19.50
CA VAL A 16 -26.15 14.04 -19.60
C VAL A 16 -26.65 14.59 -18.25
N ALA A 17 -25.85 15.36 -17.49
CA ALA A 17 -25.13 16.55 -17.94
C ALA A 17 -23.71 16.70 -17.36
N LEU A 18 -22.71 16.37 -18.17
CA LEU A 18 -21.41 17.05 -18.21
C LEU A 18 -21.23 17.50 -19.66
N LEU A 19 -21.82 18.65 -19.99
CA LEU A 19 -21.67 19.28 -21.30
C LEU A 19 -21.84 20.79 -21.14
N ALA A 20 -20.87 21.38 -20.43
CA ALA A 20 -20.45 22.75 -20.60
C ALA A 20 -18.99 22.86 -20.12
N PHE A 21 -18.13 23.42 -20.97
CA PHE A 21 -16.67 23.63 -20.84
C PHE A 21 -15.75 22.61 -21.54
N SER A 22 -15.84 22.55 -22.87
CA SER A 22 -14.67 22.33 -23.73
C SER A 22 -14.21 23.69 -24.30
N LEU A 23 -13.74 24.56 -23.42
CA LEU A 23 -12.79 25.62 -23.71
C LEU A 23 -11.82 25.53 -22.54
N MET A 24 -10.62 25.00 -22.79
CA MET A 24 -9.52 24.96 -21.82
C MET A 24 -9.17 26.41 -21.45
N THR A 25 -9.89 27.00 -20.50
CA THR A 25 -9.41 28.13 -19.74
C THR A 25 -8.60 27.54 -18.59
N THR A 26 -7.28 27.65 -18.70
CA THR A 26 -6.31 27.43 -17.61
C THR A 26 -6.73 28.29 -16.41
N GLY A 27 -7.29 27.70 -15.38
CA GLY A 27 -7.63 28.43 -14.16
C GLY A 27 -8.22 27.56 -13.07
N SER A 28 -7.71 27.72 -11.84
CA SER A 28 -8.43 27.37 -10.63
C SER A 28 -9.62 28.33 -10.48
N PHE A 29 -10.82 27.83 -10.20
CA PHE A 29 -12.01 28.68 -10.05
C PHE A 29 -12.67 28.42 -8.70
N ALA A 30 -12.82 29.47 -7.90
CA ALA A 30 -13.76 29.47 -6.78
C ALA A 30 -15.18 29.60 -7.34
N THR A 31 -16.09 28.71 -6.95
CA THR A 31 -17.48 28.75 -7.38
C THR A 31 -18.42 28.78 -6.19
N THR A 32 -19.54 29.47 -6.36
CA THR A 32 -20.65 29.45 -5.39
C THR A 32 -21.83 28.75 -6.04
N ASN A 33 -22.18 27.55 -5.54
CA ASN A 33 -23.34 26.81 -6.00
C ASN A 33 -24.55 27.23 -5.16
N ASN A 34 -25.32 28.18 -5.69
CA ASN A 34 -26.58 28.61 -5.12
C ASN A 34 -27.71 27.71 -5.64
N VAL A 35 -27.88 26.53 -5.04
CA VAL A 35 -29.12 25.74 -5.24
C VAL A 35 -30.29 26.58 -4.73
N LYS A 36 -31.39 26.68 -5.51
CA LYS A 36 -32.59 27.42 -5.09
C LYS A 36 -33.04 26.90 -3.72
N SER A 37 -33.36 27.83 -2.81
CA SER A 37 -33.71 27.65 -1.40
C SER A 37 -34.76 26.56 -1.12
N ASN A 38 -34.37 25.29 -1.21
CA ASN A 38 -35.17 24.18 -0.74
C ASN A 38 -34.74 23.91 0.70
N THR A 39 -35.70 23.91 1.61
CA THR A 39 -35.47 23.44 2.97
C THR A 39 -35.24 21.94 2.91
N ILE A 40 -34.15 21.46 3.52
CA ILE A 40 -33.83 20.03 3.60
C ILE A 40 -34.07 19.51 5.02
N ASP A 41 -34.42 18.23 5.15
CA ASP A 41 -34.71 17.63 6.46
C ASP A 41 -33.44 17.16 7.18
N GLN A 42 -32.38 16.78 6.45
CA GLN A 42 -31.12 16.30 7.02
C GLN A 42 -29.94 16.65 6.10
N PHE A 43 -28.78 16.94 6.69
CA PHE A 43 -27.49 17.06 6.02
C PHE A 43 -26.41 16.52 6.96
N ASP A 44 -25.66 15.52 6.51
CA ASP A 44 -24.55 14.92 7.26
C ASP A 44 -23.18 15.24 6.66
N GLY A 45 -23.16 15.89 5.50
CA GLY A 45 -21.95 16.22 4.75
C GLY A 45 -21.44 15.09 3.86
N SER A 46 -22.17 13.98 3.70
CA SER A 46 -21.75 12.91 2.78
C SER A 46 -21.60 13.46 1.35
N PRO A 47 -20.60 13.00 0.57
CA PRO A 47 -20.31 13.54 -0.76
C PRO A 47 -21.52 13.70 -1.68
N GLU A 48 -22.48 12.76 -1.62
CA GLU A 48 -23.66 12.73 -2.49
C GLU A 48 -24.67 13.85 -2.19
N GLN A 49 -24.61 14.48 -1.02
CA GLN A 49 -25.56 15.52 -0.60
C GLN A 49 -25.19 16.93 -1.07
N TRP A 50 -23.90 17.17 -1.37
CA TRP A 50 -23.38 18.52 -1.64
C TRP A 50 -24.03 19.20 -2.86
N GLU A 51 -24.39 18.43 -3.88
CA GLU A 51 -25.07 18.92 -5.09
C GLU A 51 -26.46 19.52 -4.81
N ASN A 52 -27.07 19.21 -3.67
CA ASN A 52 -28.42 19.62 -3.32
C ASN A 52 -28.48 20.73 -2.26
N VAL A 53 -27.34 21.23 -1.80
CA VAL A 53 -27.26 22.24 -0.74
C VAL A 53 -26.42 23.45 -1.15
N SER A 54 -26.69 24.60 -0.53
CA SER A 54 -25.83 25.78 -0.69
C SER A 54 -24.46 25.50 -0.09
N HIS A 55 -23.43 25.61 -0.91
CA HIS A 55 -22.03 25.43 -0.50
C HIS A 55 -21.11 26.30 -1.36
N VAL A 56 -19.87 26.44 -0.90
CA VAL A 56 -18.78 27.05 -1.66
C VAL A 56 -17.73 25.99 -1.96
N ALA A 57 -17.11 26.09 -3.13
CA ALA A 57 -16.12 25.13 -3.58
C ALA A 57 -14.92 25.81 -4.25
N PHE A 58 -13.76 25.21 -4.09
CA PHE A 58 -12.53 25.52 -4.83
C PHE A 58 -11.91 24.22 -5.31
N SER A 59 -11.55 24.15 -6.59
CA SER A 59 -10.90 22.97 -7.18
C SER A 59 -9.57 23.34 -7.80
N SER A 60 -8.59 22.43 -7.64
CA SER A 60 -7.31 22.47 -8.31
C SER A 60 -7.08 21.13 -9.02
N SER A 61 -6.59 21.16 -10.25
CA SER A 61 -6.26 19.95 -11.02
C SER A 61 -4.75 19.83 -11.15
N GLN A 62 -4.22 18.61 -11.10
CA GLN A 62 -2.87 18.31 -11.58
C GLN A 62 -2.87 18.33 -13.11
N HIS A 63 -1.89 19.02 -13.68
CA HIS A 63 -1.73 19.15 -15.12
C HIS A 63 -0.47 18.46 -15.63
N LEU A 64 0.47 18.10 -14.75
CA LEU A 64 1.59 17.26 -15.14
C LEU A 64 1.09 15.89 -15.59
N GLU A 65 1.54 15.44 -16.77
CA GLU A 65 1.06 14.24 -17.47
C GLU A 65 2.05 13.07 -17.40
N GLU A 66 3.35 13.35 -17.35
CA GLU A 66 4.37 12.31 -17.49
C GLU A 66 5.71 12.75 -16.91
N LEU A 67 6.36 11.84 -16.19
CA LEU A 67 7.74 11.92 -15.73
C LEU A 67 8.46 10.68 -16.26
N LYS A 68 9.56 10.85 -16.99
CA LYS A 68 10.43 9.74 -17.44
C LYS A 68 11.86 10.00 -17.01
N ALA A 69 12.61 8.95 -16.76
CA ALA A 69 14.02 9.07 -16.43
C ALA A 69 14.81 7.81 -16.78
N VAL A 70 16.07 8.00 -17.16
CA VAL A 70 16.99 6.92 -17.52
C VAL A 70 18.43 7.30 -17.18
N GLN A 71 19.19 6.34 -16.65
CA GLN A 71 20.63 6.46 -16.51
C GLN A 71 21.32 5.94 -17.78
N LYS A 72 22.20 6.74 -18.40
CA LYS A 72 22.94 6.36 -19.63
C LYS A 72 24.29 7.07 -19.69
N ASN A 73 25.36 6.34 -20.02
CA ASN A 73 26.72 6.88 -20.21
C ASN A 73 27.25 7.73 -19.02
N GLY A 74 26.98 7.31 -17.78
CA GLY A 74 27.39 8.06 -16.58
C GLY A 74 26.59 9.34 -16.32
N LYS A 75 25.48 9.53 -17.03
CA LYS A 75 24.55 10.65 -16.86
C LYS A 75 23.17 10.16 -16.46
N LEU A 76 22.44 11.01 -15.76
CA LEU A 76 21.00 10.88 -15.55
C LEU A 76 20.29 11.85 -16.49
N TYR A 77 19.37 11.32 -17.29
CA TYR A 77 18.42 12.09 -18.08
C TYR A 77 17.05 11.98 -17.44
N ALA A 78 16.30 13.08 -17.43
CA ALA A 78 14.91 13.08 -17.01
C ALA A 78 14.08 14.05 -17.85
N MET A 79 12.81 13.72 -18.05
CA MET A 79 11.84 14.55 -18.74
C MET A 79 10.55 14.60 -17.94
N VAL A 80 9.95 15.79 -17.88
CA VAL A 80 8.60 15.99 -17.39
C VAL A 80 7.78 16.72 -18.45
N LYS A 81 6.53 16.29 -18.61
CA LYS A 81 5.61 16.82 -19.60
C LYS A 81 4.25 17.12 -18.99
N GLY A 82 3.62 18.21 -19.42
CA GLY A 82 2.20 18.50 -19.15
C GLY A 82 1.80 19.94 -19.48
N PRO A 83 0.49 20.21 -19.70
CA PRO A 83 -0.01 21.57 -19.90
C PRO A 83 0.29 22.48 -18.72
N GLY A 84 0.64 23.74 -19.01
CA GLY A 84 0.95 24.73 -17.97
C GLY A 84 2.31 24.57 -17.30
N LEU A 85 3.11 23.58 -17.73
CA LEU A 85 4.51 23.44 -17.32
C LEU A 85 5.28 24.71 -17.68
N GLY A 86 5.97 25.28 -16.70
CA GLY A 86 6.87 26.42 -16.90
C GLY A 86 8.33 26.00 -17.02
N SER A 87 9.20 26.94 -17.40
CA SER A 87 10.66 26.75 -17.35
C SER A 87 11.22 26.76 -15.91
N LYS A 88 10.37 26.56 -14.90
CA LYS A 88 10.69 26.63 -13.48
C LYS A 88 10.07 25.41 -12.79
N GLY A 89 10.91 24.62 -12.14
CA GLY A 89 10.54 23.46 -11.35
C GLY A 89 11.76 22.96 -10.58
N THR A 90 11.51 22.02 -9.70
CA THR A 90 12.52 21.41 -8.83
C THR A 90 12.50 19.90 -9.02
N TRP A 91 13.64 19.36 -9.42
CA TRP A 91 13.89 17.92 -9.41
C TRP A 91 14.40 17.52 -8.03
N TYR A 92 13.91 16.40 -7.50
CA TYR A 92 14.36 15.82 -6.24
C TYR A 92 14.96 14.45 -6.55
N LEU A 93 16.18 14.21 -6.09
CA LEU A 93 16.91 12.98 -6.31
C LEU A 93 17.38 12.41 -4.96
N ASP A 94 16.99 11.18 -4.69
CA ASP A 94 17.66 10.31 -3.71
C ASP A 94 18.62 9.45 -4.53
N ILE A 95 19.92 9.68 -4.38
CA ILE A 95 20.95 9.11 -5.26
C ILE A 95 21.58 7.85 -4.66
N ASP A 96 21.35 7.59 -3.38
CA ASP A 96 21.96 6.47 -2.67
C ASP A 96 20.97 5.46 -2.13
N GLY A 97 19.67 5.74 -2.24
CA GLY A 97 18.58 4.89 -1.80
C GLY A 97 18.54 4.70 -0.30
N ASN A 98 19.25 5.52 0.47
CA ASN A 98 19.42 5.35 1.90
C ASN A 98 18.60 6.40 2.66
N GLU A 99 17.55 5.93 3.33
CA GLU A 99 16.63 6.78 4.08
C GLU A 99 17.26 7.54 5.26
N LYS A 100 18.49 7.18 5.65
CA LYS A 100 19.23 7.81 6.76
C LYS A 100 20.11 8.98 6.32
N THR A 101 20.40 9.08 5.03
CA THR A 101 21.10 10.22 4.41
C THR A 101 20.06 11.21 3.88
N GLY A 102 20.46 12.37 3.36
CA GLY A 102 19.53 13.34 2.76
C GLY A 102 18.47 13.99 3.68
N LEU A 103 17.38 14.45 3.06
CA LEU A 103 16.23 15.12 3.67
C LEU A 103 14.92 14.40 3.32
N SER A 104 13.94 14.42 4.23
CA SER A 104 12.60 13.85 3.97
C SER A 104 11.65 14.90 3.41
N PHE A 105 10.83 14.51 2.43
CA PHE A 105 9.73 15.31 1.93
C PHE A 105 8.37 14.67 2.25
N PRO A 106 7.36 15.45 2.64
CA PRO A 106 6.06 14.89 3.01
C PRO A 106 5.19 14.52 1.80
N TYR A 107 5.63 14.82 0.57
CA TYR A 107 4.78 14.68 -0.63
C TYR A 107 4.73 13.22 -1.10
N TRP A 108 5.86 12.54 -1.15
CA TRP A 108 5.99 11.17 -1.67
C TRP A 108 6.35 10.19 -0.56
N ASP A 109 5.76 8.99 -0.60
CA ASP A 109 5.82 8.04 0.52
C ASP A 109 7.22 7.46 0.77
N ASN A 110 8.09 7.44 -0.23
CA ASN A 110 9.49 6.97 -0.16
C ASN A 110 10.51 8.10 -0.37
N SER A 111 10.15 9.35 -0.02
CA SER A 111 11.07 10.49 -0.15
C SER A 111 11.86 10.79 1.11
N THR A 112 11.97 9.83 2.04
CA THR A 112 12.97 9.86 3.09
C THR A 112 14.35 9.66 2.47
N GLY A 113 15.20 10.68 2.58
CA GLY A 113 16.59 10.62 2.15
C GLY A 113 16.89 11.19 0.77
N VAL A 114 16.17 12.24 0.38
CA VAL A 114 16.51 13.01 -0.83
C VAL A 114 17.82 13.78 -0.60
N ASP A 115 18.85 13.40 -1.34
CA ASP A 115 20.20 13.96 -1.24
C ASP A 115 20.42 15.19 -2.10
N VAL A 116 19.75 15.27 -3.24
CA VAL A 116 19.97 16.32 -4.24
C VAL A 116 18.65 16.94 -4.63
N LYS A 117 18.64 18.28 -4.74
CA LYS A 117 17.60 18.97 -5.50
C LYS A 117 18.22 19.81 -6.60
N ILE A 118 17.53 19.92 -7.73
CA ILE A 118 17.94 20.73 -8.85
C ILE A 118 16.88 21.79 -9.08
N GLU A 119 17.23 23.05 -8.81
CA GLU A 119 16.31 24.18 -8.83
C GLU A 119 16.87 25.26 -9.76
N ASN A 120 16.14 25.60 -10.82
CA ASN A 120 16.59 26.54 -11.86
C ASN A 120 17.96 26.17 -12.49
N GLY A 121 18.22 24.86 -12.66
CA GLY A 121 19.48 24.34 -13.20
C GLY A 121 20.65 24.33 -12.21
N GLU A 122 20.47 24.80 -10.98
CA GLU A 122 21.47 24.71 -9.93
C GLU A 122 21.37 23.38 -9.20
N ILE A 123 22.48 22.66 -9.06
CA ILE A 123 22.54 21.43 -8.27
C ILE A 123 22.83 21.81 -6.81
N LEU A 124 21.94 21.40 -5.92
CA LEU A 124 22.08 21.56 -4.47
C LEU A 124 22.11 20.20 -3.78
N ILE A 125 23.11 19.96 -2.95
CA ILE A 125 23.28 18.72 -2.18
C ILE A 125 22.92 18.98 -0.71
N ALA A 126 22.21 18.04 -0.09
CA ALA A 126 21.82 18.07 1.31
C ALA A 126 23.05 17.82 2.22
N SER A 127 23.26 18.69 3.20
CA SER A 127 24.33 18.56 4.20
C SER A 127 23.89 19.24 5.50
N ASP A 128 23.93 18.52 6.62
CA ASP A 128 23.54 19.02 7.95
C ASP A 128 22.16 19.73 7.97
N GLY A 129 21.19 19.17 7.25
CA GLY A 129 19.83 19.73 7.13
C GLY A 129 19.71 20.96 6.22
N ASN A 130 20.78 21.36 5.53
CA ASN A 130 20.82 22.52 4.63
C ASN A 130 21.13 22.12 3.18
N TRP A 131 20.83 23.02 2.25
CA TRP A 131 21.12 22.86 0.82
C TRP A 131 22.39 23.63 0.43
N ILE A 132 23.40 22.92 -0.07
CA ILE A 132 24.66 23.50 -0.52
C ILE A 132 24.75 23.41 -2.04
N LYS A 133 24.93 24.55 -2.72
CA LYS A 133 25.14 24.59 -4.17
C LYS A 133 26.49 24.01 -4.55
N THR A 134 26.53 23.01 -5.44
CA THR A 134 27.76 22.30 -5.82
C THR A 134 28.04 22.26 -7.32
N GLY A 135 27.02 22.44 -8.17
CA GLY A 135 27.18 22.30 -9.61
C GLY A 135 26.03 22.89 -10.42
N LEU A 136 26.02 22.57 -11.71
CA LEU A 136 24.96 22.93 -12.65
C LEU A 136 24.49 21.69 -13.42
N ALA A 137 23.19 21.59 -13.62
CA ALA A 137 22.56 20.65 -14.53
C ALA A 137 22.30 21.33 -15.88
N THR A 138 22.36 20.57 -16.96
CA THR A 138 21.85 21.02 -18.26
C THR A 138 20.34 20.86 -18.24
N THR A 139 19.58 21.90 -18.59
CA THR A 139 18.12 21.82 -18.65
C THR A 139 17.61 22.52 -19.90
N ALA A 140 16.56 21.99 -20.51
CA ALA A 140 15.95 22.53 -21.71
C ALA A 140 14.42 22.49 -21.60
N PHE A 141 13.75 23.51 -22.14
CA PHE A 141 12.30 23.65 -22.06
C PHE A 141 11.74 24.11 -23.41
N GLU A 142 10.83 23.32 -23.98
CA GLU A 142 10.07 23.71 -25.17
C GLU A 142 8.59 23.34 -25.01
N GLY A 143 7.72 24.33 -25.16
CA GLY A 143 6.26 24.13 -25.13
C GLY A 143 5.74 23.62 -23.78
N SER A 144 5.54 22.31 -23.66
CA SER A 144 4.98 21.62 -22.49
C SER A 144 5.92 20.54 -21.95
N THR A 145 7.19 20.57 -22.34
CA THR A 145 8.19 19.56 -21.98
C THR A 145 9.40 20.25 -21.34
N TYR A 146 9.87 19.70 -20.22
CA TYR A 146 11.05 20.15 -19.51
C TYR A 146 12.00 18.96 -19.29
N GLU A 147 13.22 19.11 -19.77
CA GLU A 147 14.26 18.10 -19.70
C GLU A 147 15.41 18.52 -18.80
N MET A 148 16.06 17.52 -18.21
CA MET A 148 17.22 17.67 -17.36
C MET A 148 18.26 16.60 -17.68
N GLU A 149 19.52 17.01 -17.75
CA GLU A 149 20.69 16.16 -17.85
C GLU A 149 21.67 16.52 -16.73
N VAL A 150 22.13 15.49 -16.01
CA VAL A 150 23.10 15.62 -14.93
C VAL A 150 24.22 14.60 -15.12
N ASP A 151 25.46 15.07 -15.09
CA ASP A 151 26.64 14.21 -15.00
C ASP A 151 26.76 13.62 -13.58
N LEU A 152 26.63 12.29 -13.45
CA LEU A 152 26.63 11.61 -12.15
C LEU A 152 28.02 11.61 -11.49
N SER A 153 29.10 11.89 -12.21
CA SER A 153 30.42 12.05 -11.63
C SER A 153 30.51 13.23 -10.65
N GLN A 154 29.54 14.17 -10.72
CA GLN A 154 29.39 15.27 -9.78
C GLN A 154 29.02 14.79 -8.35
N PHE A 155 28.60 13.52 -8.19
CA PHE A 155 28.13 12.95 -6.93
C PHE A 155 29.05 11.83 -6.42
N SER A 156 30.37 12.03 -6.45
CA SER A 156 31.41 11.01 -6.24
C SER A 156 31.18 10.06 -5.04
N SER A 157 30.53 8.92 -5.31
CA SER A 157 30.41 7.64 -4.59
C SER A 157 29.14 6.86 -5.01
N TYR A 158 28.24 7.51 -5.78
CA TYR A 158 26.91 7.00 -6.13
C TYR A 158 26.69 6.70 -7.63
N ALA A 159 27.75 6.65 -8.44
CA ALA A 159 27.63 6.25 -9.83
C ALA A 159 27.27 4.75 -9.92
N ASN A 160 26.22 4.42 -10.67
CA ASN A 160 25.70 3.06 -10.90
C ASN A 160 24.90 2.43 -9.73
N THR A 161 24.18 3.23 -8.95
CA THR A 161 23.16 2.76 -7.98
C THR A 161 21.74 2.96 -8.52
N ASN A 162 20.76 2.30 -7.89
CA ASN A 162 19.36 2.70 -8.06
C ASN A 162 19.20 4.10 -7.47
N LEU A 163 18.66 5.03 -8.25
CA LEU A 163 18.30 6.37 -7.76
C LEU A 163 16.79 6.56 -7.81
N ARG A 164 16.24 7.48 -7.02
CA ARG A 164 14.82 7.85 -7.08
C ARG A 164 14.70 9.29 -7.52
N ILE A 165 13.74 9.56 -8.41
CA ILE A 165 13.48 10.90 -8.95
C ILE A 165 12.02 11.30 -8.80
N ALA A 166 11.81 12.57 -8.47
CA ALA A 166 10.51 13.22 -8.55
C ALA A 166 10.65 14.67 -9.01
N PHE A 167 9.54 15.24 -9.45
CA PHE A 167 9.46 16.61 -9.94
C PHE A 167 8.33 17.37 -9.25
N ALA A 168 8.59 18.62 -8.88
CA ALA A 168 7.56 19.54 -8.40
C ALA A 168 7.70 20.90 -9.08
N GLN A 169 6.57 21.56 -9.36
CA GLN A 169 6.54 22.96 -9.77
C GLN A 169 5.58 23.79 -8.89
N PRO A 170 5.72 25.13 -8.88
CA PRO A 170 4.81 26.00 -8.14
C PRO A 170 3.34 25.77 -8.52
N GLY A 171 2.42 25.94 -7.55
CA GLY A 171 0.98 25.71 -7.77
C GLY A 171 0.47 24.33 -7.36
N SER A 172 1.23 23.62 -6.51
CA SER A 172 0.90 22.27 -6.02
C SER A 172 0.89 21.21 -7.12
N GLU A 173 1.81 21.28 -8.07
CA GLU A 173 1.93 20.35 -9.20
C GLU A 173 3.12 19.39 -8.95
N TYR A 174 2.85 18.09 -8.85
CA TYR A 174 3.84 17.08 -8.50
C TYR A 174 3.74 15.85 -9.41
N LEU A 175 4.90 15.30 -9.79
CA LEU A 175 5.02 13.96 -10.32
C LEU A 175 6.11 13.17 -9.59
N PRO A 176 5.80 12.01 -9.01
CA PRO A 176 4.46 11.40 -8.89
C PRO A 176 3.45 12.28 -8.15
N SER A 177 2.16 12.00 -8.29
CA SER A 177 1.13 12.69 -7.49
C SER A 177 1.42 12.50 -5.99
N PRO A 178 1.09 13.46 -5.12
CA PRO A 178 1.26 13.32 -3.67
C PRO A 178 0.63 12.03 -3.14
N GLY A 179 1.33 11.30 -2.26
CA GLY A 179 0.96 9.92 -1.89
C GLY A 179 1.61 8.85 -2.75
N GLY A 180 2.07 9.19 -3.96
CA GLY A 180 2.83 8.28 -4.80
C GLY A 180 4.27 8.11 -4.33
N LEU A 181 4.93 7.08 -4.85
CA LEU A 181 6.34 6.78 -4.64
C LEU A 181 7.17 7.43 -5.74
N MET A 182 8.27 8.09 -5.40
CA MET A 182 9.28 8.60 -6.34
C MET A 182 9.71 7.50 -7.33
N LEU A 183 9.93 7.87 -8.60
CA LEU A 183 10.30 6.95 -9.67
C LEU A 183 11.70 6.38 -9.40
N VAL A 184 11.81 5.06 -9.22
CA VAL A 184 13.12 4.39 -9.16
C VAL A 184 13.69 4.28 -10.57
N VAL A 185 14.88 4.82 -10.75
CA VAL A 185 15.68 4.77 -11.98
C VAL A 185 16.89 3.89 -11.71
N PRO A 186 16.88 2.63 -12.17
CA PRO A 186 18.02 1.75 -11.97
C PRO A 186 19.24 2.23 -12.78
N PRO A 187 20.45 1.82 -12.38
CA PRO A 187 21.64 2.06 -13.18
C PRO A 187 21.51 1.31 -14.51
N PRO A 188 22.30 1.66 -15.53
CA PRO A 188 22.35 0.85 -16.74
C PRO A 188 22.70 -0.58 -16.33
N ALA A 189 21.82 -1.55 -16.61
CA ALA A 189 22.15 -2.95 -16.45
C ALA A 189 23.47 -3.17 -17.23
N GLY A 190 24.53 -3.56 -16.53
CA GLY A 190 25.89 -3.65 -17.06
C GLY A 190 25.99 -4.21 -18.48
N ALA A 191 27.02 -3.74 -19.21
CA ALA A 191 27.18 -3.89 -20.66
C ALA A 191 25.91 -3.50 -21.44
N ALA A 192 25.76 -2.19 -21.73
CA ALA A 192 24.76 -1.72 -22.67
C ALA A 192 24.87 -2.55 -23.97
N PHE A 193 23.81 -3.20 -24.41
CA PHE A 193 23.80 -3.85 -25.72
C PHE A 193 23.43 -2.82 -26.79
N GLY A 194 24.08 -2.91 -27.95
CA GLY A 194 23.79 -2.09 -29.12
C GLY A 194 22.49 -2.53 -29.79
N GLN A 195 21.94 -1.66 -30.63
CA GLN A 195 20.79 -2.02 -31.47
C GLN A 195 21.20 -3.10 -32.49
N ASP A 196 20.24 -3.92 -32.91
CA ASP A 196 20.45 -4.88 -34.00
C ASP A 196 20.56 -4.12 -35.32
N VAL A 197 21.79 -3.92 -35.79
CA VAL A 197 22.03 -3.22 -37.05
C VAL A 197 22.04 -4.18 -38.23
N LYS A 198 21.55 -3.70 -39.39
CA LYS A 198 21.63 -4.40 -40.68
C LYS A 198 22.37 -3.53 -41.69
N ILE A 199 23.67 -3.41 -41.46
CA ILE A 199 24.54 -2.53 -42.24
C ILE A 199 25.00 -3.19 -43.55
N SER A 200 24.80 -2.48 -44.64
CA SER A 200 25.25 -2.81 -45.99
C SER A 200 26.37 -1.86 -46.38
N VAL A 201 27.62 -2.35 -46.42
CA VAL A 201 28.77 -1.51 -46.80
C VAL A 201 28.68 -1.05 -48.26
N ASP A 202 28.11 0.14 -48.45
CA ASP A 202 27.90 0.82 -49.73
C ASP A 202 28.18 2.32 -49.68
N GLY A 203 28.50 2.85 -48.49
CA GLY A 203 28.86 4.24 -48.25
C GLY A 203 27.65 5.18 -48.22
N ASP A 204 26.43 4.64 -48.14
CA ASP A 204 25.23 5.36 -47.73
C ASP A 204 25.16 5.42 -46.19
N PHE A 205 24.53 6.45 -45.65
CA PHE A 205 24.30 6.61 -44.20
C PHE A 205 22.92 6.10 -43.77
N THR A 206 22.05 5.75 -44.72
CA THR A 206 20.63 5.48 -44.46
C THR A 206 20.38 4.26 -43.56
N ASP A 207 21.23 3.24 -43.60
CA ASP A 207 21.15 2.04 -42.76
C ASP A 207 21.78 2.22 -41.36
N TRP A 208 22.42 3.37 -41.11
CA TRP A 208 22.87 3.83 -39.79
C TRP A 208 21.84 4.69 -39.07
N ASP A 209 20.64 4.88 -39.65
CA ASP A 209 19.55 5.63 -39.02
C ASP A 209 19.19 5.03 -37.65
N GLY A 210 19.15 5.87 -36.61
CA GLY A 210 18.93 5.46 -35.22
C GLY A 210 20.16 4.92 -34.46
N VAL A 211 21.33 4.78 -35.10
CA VAL A 211 22.59 4.41 -34.42
C VAL A 211 23.27 5.66 -33.86
N GLU A 212 23.60 5.62 -32.57
CA GLU A 212 24.33 6.71 -31.93
C GLU A 212 25.74 6.90 -32.51
N PRO A 213 26.19 8.16 -32.71
CA PRO A 213 27.60 8.45 -32.89
C PRO A 213 28.41 7.84 -31.76
N ALA A 214 29.44 7.06 -32.10
CA ALA A 214 30.44 6.64 -31.15
C ALA A 214 31.20 7.86 -30.64
N ALA A 215 31.63 8.77 -31.52
CA ALA A 215 32.34 9.99 -31.14
C ALA A 215 32.27 11.09 -32.22
N SER A 216 32.62 12.32 -31.86
CA SER A 216 32.81 13.42 -32.82
C SER A 216 34.13 14.18 -32.59
N SER A 217 34.59 14.89 -33.61
CA SER A 217 35.69 15.85 -33.51
C SER A 217 35.31 17.03 -32.62
N SER A 218 36.30 17.78 -32.11
CA SER A 218 36.07 18.97 -31.26
C SER A 218 35.23 20.06 -31.92
N ASP A 219 35.22 20.15 -33.25
CA ASP A 219 34.39 21.08 -34.03
C ASP A 219 33.06 20.48 -34.52
N ASN A 220 32.77 19.22 -34.14
CA ASN A 220 31.62 18.42 -34.55
C ASN A 220 31.44 18.28 -36.07
N LYS A 221 32.53 18.42 -36.85
CA LYS A 221 32.50 18.28 -38.32
C LYS A 221 32.84 16.88 -38.82
N THR A 222 33.38 16.03 -37.95
CA THR A 222 33.70 14.64 -38.26
C THR A 222 33.08 13.77 -37.18
N THR A 223 32.26 12.82 -37.59
CA THR A 223 31.50 11.95 -36.70
C THR A 223 31.83 10.50 -37.00
N LEU A 224 32.14 9.75 -35.97
CA LEU A 224 32.45 8.33 -35.99
C LEU A 224 31.27 7.56 -35.44
N TYR A 225 30.77 6.60 -36.21
CA TYR A 225 29.74 5.64 -35.84
C TYR A 225 30.35 4.25 -35.79
N ALA A 226 29.88 3.42 -34.87
CA ALA A 226 30.32 2.04 -34.79
C ALA A 226 29.21 1.15 -34.21
N ALA A 227 29.06 -0.04 -34.77
CA ALA A 227 28.06 -1.01 -34.36
C ALA A 227 28.56 -2.44 -34.60
N GLN A 228 27.97 -3.42 -33.93
CA GLN A 228 28.35 -4.83 -34.07
C GLN A 228 27.13 -5.66 -34.50
N ASP A 229 27.35 -6.67 -35.33
CA ASP A 229 26.46 -7.84 -35.45
C ASP A 229 27.13 -9.07 -34.81
N GLU A 230 26.54 -10.26 -34.97
CA GLU A 230 27.07 -11.50 -34.38
C GLU A 230 28.50 -11.86 -34.82
N ALA A 231 28.95 -11.35 -35.97
CA ALA A 231 30.20 -11.75 -36.61
C ALA A 231 31.09 -10.58 -37.07
N ASN A 232 30.61 -9.34 -37.04
CA ASN A 232 31.27 -8.20 -37.66
C ASN A 232 31.18 -6.93 -36.80
N LEU A 233 32.26 -6.15 -36.83
CA LEU A 233 32.27 -4.74 -36.45
C LEU A 233 32.04 -3.90 -37.71
N TYR A 234 31.10 -2.96 -37.64
CA TYR A 234 30.88 -1.93 -38.63
C TYR A 234 31.39 -0.60 -38.09
N VAL A 235 32.07 0.17 -38.94
CA VAL A 235 32.56 1.51 -38.59
C VAL A 235 32.22 2.45 -39.73
N LEU A 236 31.60 3.59 -39.43
CA LEU A 236 31.33 4.64 -40.40
C LEU A 236 31.92 5.96 -39.93
N VAL A 237 32.61 6.66 -40.83
CA VAL A 237 33.09 8.02 -40.60
C VAL A 237 32.36 8.95 -41.55
N LYS A 238 31.68 9.95 -41.01
CA LYS A 238 30.93 10.96 -41.74
C LYS A 238 31.54 12.34 -41.49
N GLY A 239 31.71 13.12 -42.55
CA GLY A 239 32.10 14.52 -42.46
C GLY A 239 33.52 14.80 -42.93
N ARG A 240 34.12 15.85 -42.38
CA ARG A 240 35.40 16.37 -42.86
C ARG A 240 36.56 15.42 -42.52
N MET A 241 37.27 14.95 -43.52
CA MET A 241 38.42 14.03 -43.35
C MET A 241 39.58 14.43 -44.25
N ALA A 242 40.80 14.11 -43.81
CA ALA A 242 41.99 14.15 -44.65
C ALA A 242 42.05 12.97 -45.64
N GLU A 243 43.03 13.00 -46.54
CA GLU A 243 43.29 11.91 -47.48
C GLU A 243 43.68 10.62 -46.75
N PHE A 244 44.47 10.73 -45.68
CA PHE A 244 44.89 9.62 -44.82
C PHE A 244 43.98 9.52 -43.58
N ASN A 245 43.48 8.31 -43.31
CA ASN A 245 42.56 8.01 -42.22
C ASN A 245 42.97 6.71 -41.54
N ASP A 246 43.23 6.81 -40.25
CA ASP A 246 43.70 5.71 -39.40
C ASP A 246 42.61 5.38 -38.39
N ILE A 247 42.02 4.19 -38.50
CA ILE A 247 41.07 3.68 -37.51
C ILE A 247 41.82 2.72 -36.60
N PHE A 248 41.94 3.09 -35.33
CA PHE A 248 42.53 2.26 -34.31
C PHE A 248 41.43 1.51 -33.56
N ILE A 249 41.66 0.22 -33.29
CA ILE A 249 40.73 -0.65 -32.60
C ILE A 249 41.47 -1.31 -31.45
N ASP A 250 40.91 -1.18 -30.25
CA ASP A 250 41.39 -1.77 -29.00
C ASP A 250 40.36 -2.82 -28.57
N THR A 251 40.75 -4.09 -28.71
CA THR A 251 39.85 -5.24 -28.59
C THR A 251 39.80 -5.81 -27.18
N ASP A 252 40.85 -5.59 -26.38
CA ASP A 252 40.92 -6.03 -25.00
C ASP A 252 40.65 -4.91 -23.96
N ARG A 253 40.56 -3.66 -24.42
CA ARG A 253 40.31 -2.44 -23.63
C ARG A 253 41.42 -2.17 -22.62
N SER A 254 42.66 -2.50 -22.97
CA SER A 254 43.79 -2.39 -22.09
C SER A 254 44.85 -1.48 -22.69
N SER A 255 45.15 -0.36 -22.00
CA SER A 255 46.26 0.51 -22.36
C SER A 255 47.65 -0.14 -22.18
N ASP A 256 47.71 -1.31 -21.53
CA ASP A 256 48.95 -2.08 -21.33
C ASP A 256 49.34 -2.88 -22.59
N THR A 257 48.43 -3.00 -23.55
CA THR A 257 48.56 -3.75 -24.80
C THR A 257 48.40 -2.81 -25.99
N GLY A 258 49.08 -3.10 -27.11
CA GLY A 258 48.94 -2.33 -28.35
C GLY A 258 49.63 -0.95 -28.40
N TYR A 259 49.14 -0.10 -29.31
CA TYR A 259 49.60 1.27 -29.57
C TYR A 259 48.89 2.28 -28.66
N THR A 260 49.68 3.12 -27.97
CA THR A 260 49.15 4.24 -27.17
C THR A 260 49.22 5.55 -27.96
N ASP A 261 48.10 6.27 -28.08
CA ASP A 261 48.05 7.63 -28.64
C ASP A 261 48.17 8.67 -27.51
N ALA A 262 48.93 9.75 -27.76
CA ALA A 262 49.11 10.82 -26.77
C ALA A 262 47.82 11.59 -26.43
N GLY A 263 46.84 11.57 -27.34
CA GLY A 263 45.51 12.14 -27.16
C GLY A 263 44.53 11.21 -26.44
N TRP A 264 44.81 9.91 -26.32
CA TRP A 264 43.95 8.93 -25.64
C TRP A 264 44.79 8.06 -24.69
N PRO A 265 45.18 8.58 -23.52
CA PRO A 265 46.12 7.91 -22.62
C PRO A 265 45.62 6.57 -22.04
N GLY A 266 44.31 6.30 -22.09
CA GLY A 266 43.69 5.04 -21.67
C GLY A 266 43.43 4.05 -22.81
N PHE A 267 43.92 4.30 -24.03
CA PHE A 267 43.66 3.49 -25.22
C PHE A 267 44.89 2.65 -25.61
N GLY A 268 44.67 1.37 -25.90
CA GLY A 268 45.69 0.41 -26.34
C GLY A 268 45.35 -0.20 -27.70
N GLY A 269 45.64 0.50 -28.79
CA GLY A 269 45.27 0.07 -30.14
C GLY A 269 45.93 -1.26 -30.54
N ASP A 270 45.16 -2.34 -30.53
CA ASP A 270 45.58 -3.68 -30.97
C ASP A 270 45.66 -3.78 -32.49
N TRP A 271 44.75 -3.08 -33.18
CA TRP A 271 44.58 -3.14 -34.63
C TRP A 271 44.49 -1.73 -35.23
N LEU A 272 44.98 -1.61 -36.46
CA LEU A 272 44.93 -0.39 -37.26
C LEU A 272 44.39 -0.72 -38.64
N ILE A 273 43.46 0.11 -39.11
CA ILE A 273 43.03 0.14 -40.51
C ILE A 273 43.55 1.44 -41.12
N GLU A 274 44.43 1.30 -42.11
CA GLU A 274 44.99 2.42 -42.86
C GLU A 274 44.73 2.17 -44.36
N ASN A 275 43.96 3.04 -45.01
CA ASN A 275 43.60 2.94 -46.43
C ASN A 275 43.01 1.57 -46.85
N GLY A 276 42.27 0.92 -45.93
CA GLY A 276 41.67 -0.40 -46.12
C GLY A 276 42.60 -1.59 -45.84
N GLY A 277 43.89 -1.37 -45.60
CA GLY A 277 44.81 -2.42 -45.14
C GLY A 277 44.67 -2.64 -43.63
N LEU A 278 44.70 -3.91 -43.19
CA LEU A 278 44.66 -4.27 -41.78
C LEU A 278 46.06 -4.53 -41.21
N PHE A 279 46.34 -3.95 -40.05
CA PHE A 279 47.60 -4.09 -39.34
C PHE A 279 47.35 -4.48 -37.88
N LYS A 280 48.25 -5.29 -37.33
CA LYS A 280 48.27 -5.68 -35.92
C LYS A 280 49.40 -4.98 -35.20
N SER A 281 49.15 -4.47 -34.01
CA SER A 281 50.20 -3.90 -33.18
C SER A 281 51.21 -4.97 -32.76
N THR A 282 52.49 -4.63 -32.83
CA THR A 282 53.60 -5.50 -32.40
C THR A 282 54.26 -5.02 -31.11
N GLY A 283 53.75 -3.93 -30.51
CA GLY A 283 54.22 -3.37 -29.25
C GLY A 283 53.92 -1.86 -29.13
N ALA A 284 54.30 -1.27 -28.01
CA ALA A 284 54.09 0.15 -27.72
C ALA A 284 54.77 1.09 -28.74
N GLY A 285 54.20 2.27 -28.97
CA GLY A 285 54.63 3.20 -30.03
C GLY A 285 54.20 2.78 -31.43
N TRP A 286 54.59 3.52 -32.48
CA TRP A 286 54.13 3.28 -33.85
C TRP A 286 54.74 2.01 -34.49
N ASN A 287 54.33 0.83 -34.03
CA ASN A 287 54.87 -0.48 -34.42
C ASN A 287 53.76 -1.41 -34.93
N TRP A 288 53.52 -1.37 -36.24
CA TRP A 288 52.41 -2.07 -36.90
C TRP A 288 52.93 -3.13 -37.89
N GLY A 289 52.50 -4.37 -37.72
CA GLY A 289 52.76 -5.47 -38.66
C GLY A 289 51.56 -5.69 -39.59
N PRO A 290 51.73 -5.80 -40.92
CA PRO A 290 50.62 -6.07 -41.81
C PRO A 290 50.03 -7.47 -41.55
N VAL A 291 48.71 -7.58 -41.65
CA VAL A 291 48.02 -8.88 -41.65
C VAL A 291 47.97 -9.36 -43.10
N ASP A 292 48.77 -10.39 -43.42
CA ASP A 292 49.03 -10.83 -44.80
C ASP A 292 47.75 -11.01 -45.64
N GLY A 293 47.57 -10.13 -46.63
CA GLY A 293 46.46 -10.18 -47.59
C GLY A 293 45.09 -9.74 -47.06
N ALA A 294 44.99 -9.28 -45.82
CA ALA A 294 43.74 -8.80 -45.23
C ALA A 294 43.43 -7.36 -45.68
N MET A 295 42.50 -7.24 -46.64
CA MET A 295 41.90 -5.96 -47.03
C MET A 295 40.50 -5.88 -46.43
N ILE A 296 40.29 -4.91 -45.55
CA ILE A 296 38.97 -4.66 -44.96
C ILE A 296 38.03 -4.16 -46.05
N LYS A 297 36.84 -4.75 -46.13
CA LYS A 297 35.81 -4.29 -47.06
C LYS A 297 35.35 -2.90 -46.63
N TYR A 298 35.48 -1.91 -47.51
CA TYR A 298 34.96 -0.57 -47.30
C TYR A 298 34.29 0.01 -48.55
N ALA A 299 33.44 1.00 -48.35
CA ALA A 299 32.84 1.82 -49.40
C ALA A 299 32.98 3.30 -49.03
N GLU A 300 33.13 4.16 -50.03
CA GLU A 300 33.31 5.59 -49.85
C GLU A 300 32.44 6.37 -50.83
N THR A 301 31.71 7.37 -50.33
CA THR A 301 30.91 8.30 -51.13
C THR A 301 31.07 9.75 -50.64
N GLY A 302 30.60 10.70 -51.45
CA GLY A 302 30.60 12.12 -51.09
C GLY A 302 31.96 12.83 -51.18
N SER A 303 32.02 14.07 -50.70
CA SER A 303 33.26 14.88 -50.60
C SER A 303 33.08 16.03 -49.61
N GLY A 304 34.18 16.64 -49.16
CA GLY A 304 34.15 17.75 -48.19
C GLY A 304 33.49 17.35 -46.87
N ASP A 305 32.61 18.20 -46.34
CA ASP A 305 31.87 17.95 -45.08
C ASP A 305 30.74 16.90 -45.24
N ASN A 306 30.53 16.35 -46.44
CA ASN A 306 29.53 15.30 -46.74
C ASN A 306 30.17 13.95 -47.11
N ARG A 307 31.48 13.78 -46.89
CA ARG A 307 32.18 12.53 -47.19
C ARG A 307 31.76 11.43 -46.20
N VAL A 308 31.55 10.21 -46.68
CA VAL A 308 31.20 9.04 -45.88
C VAL A 308 32.15 7.90 -46.25
N ILE A 309 32.77 7.29 -45.24
CA ILE A 309 33.56 6.07 -45.41
C ILE A 309 33.03 5.02 -44.45
N GLU A 310 32.72 3.85 -44.96
CA GLU A 310 32.06 2.79 -44.22
C GLU A 310 32.86 1.48 -44.35
N TYR A 311 33.10 0.82 -43.22
CA TYR A 311 33.92 -0.39 -43.10
C TYR A 311 33.11 -1.54 -42.52
N LYS A 312 33.35 -2.76 -43.03
CA LYS A 312 32.94 -4.02 -42.42
C LYS A 312 34.16 -4.84 -42.06
N ILE A 313 34.34 -5.08 -40.77
CA ILE A 313 35.49 -5.72 -40.17
C ILE A 313 35.02 -7.04 -39.55
N PRO A 314 35.29 -8.18 -40.20
CA PRO A 314 34.99 -9.49 -39.62
C PRO A 314 35.74 -9.70 -38.31
N PHE A 315 35.08 -10.22 -37.28
CA PHE A 315 35.73 -10.53 -36.00
C PHE A 315 36.89 -11.52 -36.14
N SER A 316 36.78 -12.45 -37.09
CA SER A 316 37.85 -13.39 -37.44
C SER A 316 39.16 -12.69 -37.82
N ASP A 317 39.08 -11.52 -38.44
CA ASP A 317 40.24 -10.79 -38.97
C ASP A 317 40.99 -10.06 -37.84
N ILE A 318 40.27 -9.70 -36.76
CA ILE A 318 40.80 -9.05 -35.56
C ILE A 318 40.88 -10.00 -34.35
N ASN A 319 40.94 -11.31 -34.60
CA ASN A 319 41.11 -12.37 -33.61
C ASN A 319 40.04 -12.38 -32.48
N LEU A 320 38.80 -12.09 -32.85
CA LEU A 320 37.62 -12.22 -31.99
C LEU A 320 36.75 -13.38 -32.47
N SER A 321 36.22 -14.16 -31.53
CA SER A 321 35.31 -15.30 -31.83
C SER A 321 33.82 -14.93 -31.75
N LYS A 322 33.50 -13.80 -31.12
CA LYS A 322 32.15 -13.24 -30.98
C LYS A 322 32.21 -11.75 -30.68
N ALA A 323 31.07 -11.09 -30.81
CA ALA A 323 30.88 -9.71 -30.39
C ALA A 323 31.22 -9.52 -28.91
N ARG A 324 31.86 -8.40 -28.58
CA ARG A 324 32.20 -7.99 -27.21
C ARG A 324 32.38 -6.48 -27.15
N THR A 325 32.39 -5.91 -25.96
CA THR A 325 32.70 -4.49 -25.82
C THR A 325 34.16 -4.21 -26.21
N ILE A 326 34.36 -3.28 -27.14
CA ILE A 326 35.67 -2.81 -27.63
C ILE A 326 35.72 -1.28 -27.61
N THR A 327 36.90 -0.70 -27.81
CA THR A 327 37.11 0.75 -27.96
C THR A 327 37.73 1.05 -29.31
N LEU A 328 37.41 2.19 -29.91
CA LEU A 328 38.02 2.61 -31.17
C LEU A 328 38.17 4.12 -31.28
N GLY A 329 39.05 4.56 -32.17
CA GLY A 329 39.28 5.96 -32.45
C GLY A 329 39.76 6.17 -33.88
N LEU A 330 39.54 7.38 -34.39
CA LEU A 330 39.97 7.82 -35.70
C LEU A 330 41.01 8.94 -35.56
N ALA A 331 42.14 8.79 -36.25
CA ALA A 331 43.03 9.90 -36.57
C ALA A 331 42.99 10.18 -38.08
N SER A 332 42.73 11.44 -38.43
CA SER A 332 42.69 11.90 -39.82
C SER A 332 43.54 13.17 -39.92
N ASN A 333 44.85 13.00 -40.12
CA ASN A 333 45.89 14.02 -39.92
C ASN A 333 45.78 14.71 -38.54
N ASP A 334 45.37 15.98 -38.49
CA ASP A 334 45.23 16.77 -37.26
C ASP A 334 43.84 16.60 -36.60
N ILE A 335 42.92 15.87 -37.25
CA ILE A 335 41.59 15.58 -36.71
C ILE A 335 41.70 14.33 -35.83
N ARG A 336 41.14 14.40 -34.62
CA ARG A 336 40.98 13.27 -33.69
C ARG A 336 39.50 13.09 -33.38
N VAL A 337 39.04 11.84 -33.46
CA VAL A 337 37.67 11.45 -33.07
C VAL A 337 37.76 10.20 -32.18
N PRO A 338 37.42 10.29 -30.88
CA PRO A 338 36.95 11.49 -30.18
C PRO A 338 38.04 12.56 -30.02
N ASP A 339 37.62 13.78 -29.67
CA ASP A 339 38.53 14.85 -29.27
C ASP A 339 39.51 14.38 -28.17
N THR A 340 40.72 14.92 -28.12
CA THR A 340 41.79 14.46 -27.21
C THR A 340 41.52 14.74 -25.72
N GLN A 341 40.44 15.46 -25.41
CA GLN A 341 39.94 15.67 -24.06
C GLN A 341 38.86 14.66 -23.65
N GLN A 342 38.45 13.77 -24.56
CA GLN A 342 37.42 12.76 -24.35
C GLN A 342 38.03 11.35 -24.39
N ASN A 343 37.41 10.42 -23.65
CA ASN A 343 37.78 9.01 -23.69
C ASN A 343 37.31 8.37 -25.00
N THR A 344 38.04 7.34 -25.46
CA THR A 344 37.62 6.55 -26.62
C THR A 344 36.26 5.88 -26.37
N PRO A 345 35.34 5.93 -27.35
CA PRO A 345 34.01 5.41 -27.17
C PRO A 345 33.98 3.89 -27.07
N LEU A 346 33.04 3.40 -26.26
CA LEU A 346 32.73 1.99 -26.17
C LEU A 346 31.82 1.60 -27.33
N VAL A 347 32.22 0.57 -28.07
CA VAL A 347 31.36 -0.10 -29.04
C VAL A 347 30.90 -1.40 -28.43
N VAL A 348 29.60 -1.53 -28.28
CA VAL A 348 28.97 -2.63 -27.53
C VAL A 348 28.47 -3.75 -28.47
N PRO A 349 28.38 -5.00 -27.98
CA PRO A 349 27.84 -6.11 -28.78
C PRO A 349 26.34 -5.91 -29.07
N PRO A 350 25.77 -6.56 -30.12
CA PRO A 350 24.33 -6.55 -30.38
C PRO A 350 23.58 -7.32 -29.28
N LEU A 351 22.25 -7.24 -29.31
CA LEU A 351 21.41 -7.97 -28.35
C LEU A 351 21.65 -9.49 -28.44
N PRO A 352 21.80 -10.18 -27.31
CA PRO A 352 22.00 -11.63 -27.29
C PRO A 352 20.75 -12.35 -27.81
N LYS A 353 20.94 -13.46 -28.51
CA LYS A 353 19.87 -14.39 -28.87
C LYS A 353 19.87 -15.52 -27.87
N ILE A 354 18.79 -15.62 -27.10
CA ILE A 354 18.62 -16.64 -26.08
C ILE A 354 17.81 -17.82 -26.63
N SER A 355 18.27 -19.03 -26.37
CA SER A 355 17.67 -20.31 -26.68
C SER A 355 17.51 -21.08 -25.37
N VAL A 356 16.28 -21.49 -25.04
CA VAL A 356 16.02 -22.25 -23.81
C VAL A 356 16.49 -23.70 -23.98
N ASP A 357 17.75 -23.96 -23.66
CA ASP A 357 18.43 -25.25 -23.88
C ASP A 357 19.22 -25.77 -22.67
N GLY A 358 19.28 -25.01 -21.58
CA GLY A 358 19.95 -25.33 -20.33
C GLY A 358 21.43 -24.93 -20.28
N HIS A 359 21.95 -24.17 -21.25
CA HIS A 359 23.33 -23.68 -21.27
C HIS A 359 23.41 -22.18 -20.96
N SER A 360 24.50 -21.77 -20.30
CA SER A 360 24.70 -20.37 -19.91
C SER A 360 25.61 -19.56 -20.86
N ASP A 361 26.08 -20.16 -21.96
CA ASP A 361 27.08 -19.55 -22.83
C ASP A 361 26.55 -18.31 -23.55
N GLU A 362 25.26 -18.32 -23.90
CA GLU A 362 24.52 -17.23 -24.55
C GLU A 362 24.29 -16.05 -23.59
N TRP A 363 24.38 -16.31 -22.29
CA TRP A 363 24.22 -15.34 -21.21
C TRP A 363 25.54 -14.66 -20.83
N GLU A 364 26.62 -14.95 -21.56
CA GLU A 364 27.93 -14.32 -21.37
C GLU A 364 27.86 -12.84 -21.77
N GLY A 365 27.95 -11.95 -20.78
CA GLY A 365 27.82 -10.50 -20.94
C GLY A 365 26.55 -9.91 -20.33
N ILE A 366 25.51 -10.72 -20.07
CA ILE A 366 24.34 -10.28 -19.31
C ILE A 366 24.68 -10.33 -17.80
N PRO A 367 24.60 -9.20 -17.08
CA PRO A 367 24.85 -9.16 -15.64
C PRO A 367 23.71 -9.83 -14.86
N ALA A 368 24.02 -10.31 -13.66
CA ALA A 368 22.98 -10.70 -12.71
C ALA A 368 22.26 -9.43 -12.22
N ILE A 369 20.93 -9.45 -12.28
CA ILE A 369 20.05 -8.36 -11.84
C ILE A 369 19.64 -8.50 -10.37
N ALA A 370 19.73 -9.72 -9.82
CA ALA A 370 19.43 -10.04 -8.43
C ALA A 370 20.10 -11.36 -8.02
N GLY A 371 20.20 -11.62 -6.71
CA GLY A 371 20.65 -12.89 -6.16
C GLY A 371 20.81 -12.81 -4.64
N GLN A 372 20.24 -13.78 -3.92
CA GLN A 372 20.32 -13.93 -2.48
C GLN A 372 19.91 -15.32 -2.01
N GLY A 373 20.47 -15.78 -0.89
CA GLY A 373 20.05 -17.02 -0.24
C GLY A 373 20.22 -18.21 -1.16
N LYS A 374 19.18 -19.05 -1.28
CA LYS A 374 19.17 -20.20 -2.19
C LYS A 374 19.19 -19.80 -3.66
N VAL A 375 18.66 -18.62 -4.03
CA VAL A 375 18.65 -18.10 -5.40
C VAL A 375 19.88 -17.23 -5.61
N THR A 376 21.01 -17.83 -5.95
CA THR A 376 22.30 -17.13 -5.98
C THR A 376 22.46 -16.14 -7.13
N SER A 377 21.69 -16.26 -8.20
CA SER A 377 21.76 -15.35 -9.34
C SER A 377 20.50 -15.40 -10.18
N ILE A 378 20.02 -14.24 -10.62
CA ILE A 378 19.01 -14.06 -11.66
C ILE A 378 19.62 -13.18 -12.73
N LYS A 379 19.67 -13.68 -13.96
CA LYS A 379 19.84 -12.87 -15.16
C LYS A 379 18.52 -12.81 -15.88
N ALA A 380 18.12 -11.62 -16.31
CA ALA A 380 16.89 -11.43 -17.07
C ALA A 380 17.16 -10.51 -18.25
N PHE A 381 16.51 -10.81 -19.37
CA PHE A 381 16.63 -10.04 -20.60
C PHE A 381 15.26 -9.87 -21.27
N ALA A 382 14.83 -8.63 -21.48
CA ALA A 382 13.56 -8.27 -22.11
C ALA A 382 13.77 -7.69 -23.52
N ARG A 383 12.97 -8.15 -24.49
CA ARG A 383 12.99 -7.69 -25.89
C ARG A 383 11.70 -8.07 -26.61
N ASN A 384 11.12 -7.15 -27.39
CA ASN A 384 9.98 -7.44 -28.28
C ASN A 384 8.80 -8.14 -27.55
N ASN A 385 8.45 -7.67 -26.36
CA ASN A 385 7.44 -8.30 -25.48
C ASN A 385 7.77 -9.75 -25.10
N LYS A 386 9.04 -10.13 -25.12
CA LYS A 386 9.52 -11.39 -24.55
C LYS A 386 10.45 -11.10 -23.40
N ILE A 387 10.49 -11.99 -22.42
CA ILE A 387 11.48 -11.99 -21.36
C ILE A 387 12.10 -13.37 -21.23
N ALA A 388 13.42 -13.42 -21.30
CA ALA A 388 14.20 -14.61 -21.00
C ALA A 388 14.78 -14.48 -19.60
N ILE A 389 14.85 -15.59 -18.86
CA ILE A 389 15.44 -15.67 -17.53
C ILE A 389 16.44 -16.83 -17.46
N LEU A 390 17.61 -16.58 -16.86
CA LEU A 390 18.52 -17.60 -16.37
C LEU A 390 18.71 -17.39 -14.86
N ALA A 391 18.18 -18.32 -14.08
CA ALA A 391 18.34 -18.33 -12.63
C ALA A 391 19.30 -19.44 -12.19
N GLN A 392 20.06 -19.18 -11.13
CA GLN A 392 20.93 -20.15 -10.46
C GLN A 392 20.45 -20.32 -9.03
N ALA A 393 20.29 -21.58 -8.62
CA ALA A 393 19.91 -21.91 -7.25
C ALA A 393 20.50 -23.25 -6.81
N GLU A 394 20.50 -23.53 -5.51
CA GLU A 394 20.88 -24.85 -4.99
C GLU A 394 19.98 -25.97 -5.55
N SER A 395 18.67 -25.72 -5.65
CA SER A 395 17.69 -26.59 -6.30
C SER A 395 16.49 -25.77 -6.78
N PHE A 396 15.66 -26.38 -7.63
CA PHE A 396 14.34 -25.86 -8.04
C PHE A 396 13.26 -26.93 -7.81
N ASP A 397 13.46 -27.79 -6.81
CA ASP A 397 12.54 -28.88 -6.48
C ASP A 397 11.36 -28.39 -5.59
N GLU A 398 11.56 -27.26 -4.92
CA GLU A 398 10.53 -26.52 -4.17
C GLU A 398 9.66 -25.69 -5.13
N GLU A 399 8.54 -25.16 -4.63
CA GLU A 399 7.69 -24.26 -5.41
C GLU A 399 8.49 -23.06 -5.90
N THR A 400 8.57 -22.91 -7.23
CA THR A 400 9.33 -21.84 -7.87
C THR A 400 8.37 -20.87 -8.55
N ASN A 401 8.37 -19.63 -8.06
CA ASN A 401 7.47 -18.55 -8.48
C ASN A 401 8.28 -17.39 -9.08
N LEU A 402 8.23 -17.19 -10.39
CA LEU A 402 8.71 -15.98 -11.05
C LEU A 402 7.56 -14.99 -11.18
N PHE A 403 7.66 -13.86 -10.51
CA PHE A 403 6.75 -12.74 -10.64
C PHE A 403 7.23 -11.80 -11.73
N ILE A 404 6.32 -11.38 -12.61
CA ILE A 404 6.61 -10.46 -13.73
C ILE A 404 5.67 -9.27 -13.63
N ASP A 405 6.24 -8.09 -13.37
CA ASP A 405 5.60 -6.80 -13.58
C ASP A 405 5.87 -6.40 -15.03
N SER A 406 4.84 -6.52 -15.86
CA SER A 406 4.97 -6.45 -17.31
C SER A 406 4.77 -5.05 -17.87
N ASP A 407 4.14 -4.16 -17.10
CA ASP A 407 3.89 -2.76 -17.47
C ASP A 407 4.69 -1.74 -16.62
N ASN A 408 5.54 -2.23 -15.70
CA ASN A 408 6.29 -1.46 -14.70
C ASN A 408 5.39 -0.63 -13.77
N ASN A 409 4.13 -1.05 -13.58
CA ASN A 409 3.19 -0.36 -12.73
C ASN A 409 2.87 -1.18 -11.47
N PRO A 410 3.42 -0.81 -10.29
CA PRO A 410 3.16 -1.54 -9.04
C PRO A 410 1.71 -1.41 -8.54
N GLU A 411 0.89 -0.56 -9.16
CA GLU A 411 -0.53 -0.43 -8.82
C GLU A 411 -1.43 -1.47 -9.52
N THR A 412 -0.90 -2.20 -10.50
CA THR A 412 -1.62 -3.23 -11.26
C THR A 412 -1.10 -4.63 -10.95
N GLY A 413 -1.92 -5.66 -11.21
CA GLY A 413 -1.55 -7.05 -10.91
C GLY A 413 -1.60 -7.42 -9.43
N TYR A 414 -0.91 -8.51 -9.08
CA TYR A 414 -0.82 -9.03 -7.70
C TYR A 414 0.07 -8.14 -6.84
N GLN A 415 -0.45 -7.77 -5.66
CA GLN A 415 0.19 -6.90 -4.68
C GLN A 415 0.54 -7.67 -3.40
N GLY A 416 1.48 -8.60 -3.53
CA GLY A 416 1.91 -9.51 -2.49
C GLY A 416 2.60 -8.89 -1.28
N TRP A 417 2.69 -9.70 -0.21
CA TRP A 417 3.33 -9.33 1.05
C TRP A 417 4.85 -9.39 0.99
N GLU A 418 5.41 -10.07 -0.01
CA GLU A 418 6.83 -10.36 -0.17
C GLU A 418 7.63 -9.06 -0.37
N TYR A 419 7.05 -8.08 -1.08
CA TYR A 419 7.70 -6.81 -1.36
C TYR A 419 6.74 -5.64 -1.11
N LYS A 420 7.28 -4.50 -0.68
CA LYS A 420 6.50 -3.25 -0.58
C LYS A 420 5.99 -2.78 -1.95
N ARG A 421 6.74 -3.06 -3.02
CA ARG A 421 6.41 -2.75 -4.42
C ARG A 421 6.31 -4.05 -5.21
N THR A 422 5.11 -4.61 -5.20
CA THR A 422 4.68 -5.69 -6.07
C THR A 422 3.77 -5.11 -7.16
N GLY A 423 3.58 -5.87 -8.23
CA GLY A 423 2.73 -5.45 -9.35
C GLY A 423 2.64 -6.55 -10.39
N ALA A 424 2.66 -7.81 -9.92
CA ALA A 424 2.86 -8.93 -10.82
C ALA A 424 1.61 -9.15 -11.67
N ASP A 425 1.68 -8.74 -12.94
CA ASP A 425 0.66 -9.05 -13.94
C ASP A 425 0.65 -10.54 -14.26
N TYR A 426 1.84 -11.15 -14.20
CA TYR A 426 2.03 -12.57 -14.49
C TYR A 426 2.86 -13.26 -13.41
N LEU A 427 2.53 -14.53 -13.23
CA LEU A 427 3.26 -15.46 -12.39
C LEU A 427 3.66 -16.65 -13.28
N VAL A 428 4.93 -17.04 -13.26
CA VAL A 428 5.33 -18.38 -13.67
C VAL A 428 5.49 -19.22 -12.43
N GLN A 429 4.62 -20.20 -12.24
CA GLN A 429 4.72 -21.17 -11.16
C GLN A 429 5.01 -22.55 -11.74
N ASN A 430 6.18 -23.10 -11.41
CA ASN A 430 6.62 -24.44 -11.81
C ASN A 430 6.44 -24.71 -13.32
N GLY A 431 6.86 -23.76 -14.16
CA GLY A 431 6.79 -23.87 -15.63
C GLY A 431 5.44 -23.54 -16.27
N ASN A 432 4.43 -23.14 -15.50
CA ASN A 432 3.14 -22.66 -16.04
C ASN A 432 3.01 -21.15 -15.85
N LEU A 433 2.54 -20.46 -16.89
CA LEU A 433 2.23 -19.04 -16.88
C LEU A 433 0.80 -18.79 -16.44
N TYR A 434 0.62 -17.81 -15.56
CA TYR A 434 -0.64 -17.34 -15.05
C TYR A 434 -0.75 -15.83 -15.18
N LYS A 435 -1.99 -15.33 -15.28
CA LYS A 435 -2.31 -13.91 -15.28
C LYS A 435 -3.02 -13.50 -14.00
N SER A 436 -2.60 -12.42 -13.38
CA SER A 436 -3.28 -11.86 -12.22
C SER A 436 -4.68 -11.36 -12.57
N THR A 437 -5.64 -11.60 -11.68
CA THR A 437 -7.03 -11.15 -11.80
C THR A 437 -7.42 -10.15 -10.72
N SER A 438 -6.57 -9.94 -9.71
CA SER A 438 -6.82 -9.04 -8.59
C SER A 438 -5.51 -8.64 -7.88
N ALA A 439 -5.58 -7.69 -6.96
CA ALA A 439 -4.46 -7.33 -6.10
C ALA A 439 -4.11 -8.42 -5.05
N GLY A 440 -5.01 -9.35 -4.75
CA GLY A 440 -4.76 -10.51 -3.90
C GLY A 440 -4.26 -11.72 -4.71
N TRP A 441 -4.00 -12.85 -4.03
CA TRP A 441 -3.50 -14.09 -4.67
C TRP A 441 -4.58 -14.77 -5.53
N ALA A 442 -4.85 -14.23 -6.72
CA ALA A 442 -5.87 -14.72 -7.65
C ALA A 442 -5.34 -14.72 -9.09
N TRP A 443 -5.22 -15.92 -9.67
CA TRP A 443 -4.45 -16.17 -10.89
C TRP A 443 -5.21 -17.05 -11.89
N ASP A 444 -5.32 -16.62 -13.14
CA ASP A 444 -5.87 -17.39 -14.26
C ASP A 444 -4.76 -18.13 -15.01
N LEU A 445 -4.86 -19.45 -15.15
CA LEU A 445 -3.89 -20.26 -15.90
C LEU A 445 -3.95 -19.95 -17.40
N ILE A 446 -2.80 -19.60 -17.99
CA ILE A 446 -2.64 -19.46 -19.44
C ILE A 446 -2.13 -20.77 -20.05
N GLY A 447 -1.10 -21.38 -19.46
CA GLY A 447 -0.54 -22.64 -19.91
C GLY A 447 0.97 -22.77 -19.70
N PRO A 448 1.59 -23.87 -20.14
CA PRO A 448 3.02 -24.12 -19.96
C PRO A 448 3.90 -23.23 -20.85
N ILE A 449 5.12 -22.95 -20.38
CA ILE A 449 6.16 -22.22 -21.12
C ILE A 449 7.43 -23.07 -21.33
N PRO A 450 8.36 -22.66 -22.22
CA PRO A 450 9.72 -23.20 -22.23
C PRO A 450 10.37 -23.05 -20.84
N TRP A 451 10.71 -24.18 -20.22
CA TRP A 451 11.24 -24.28 -18.86
C TRP A 451 12.23 -25.45 -18.80
N VAL A 452 13.52 -25.15 -18.65
CA VAL A 452 14.59 -26.16 -18.63
C VAL A 452 15.43 -26.00 -17.37
N ILE A 453 15.60 -27.09 -16.63
CA ILE A 453 16.52 -27.16 -15.49
C ILE A 453 17.71 -28.05 -15.86
N ALA A 454 18.92 -27.53 -15.70
CA ALA A 454 20.19 -28.20 -16.01
C ALA A 454 21.19 -28.10 -14.85
N GLU A 455 22.28 -28.87 -14.94
CA GLU A 455 23.41 -28.78 -13.99
C GLU A 455 24.35 -27.64 -14.39
N ALA A 456 24.70 -26.76 -13.46
CA ALA A 456 25.74 -25.76 -13.70
C ALA A 456 27.11 -26.46 -13.78
N ALA A 457 27.81 -26.30 -14.90
CA ALA A 457 28.99 -27.09 -15.25
C ALA A 457 30.17 -27.04 -14.25
N GLN A 458 30.15 -26.16 -13.23
CA GLN A 458 31.29 -25.93 -12.33
C GLN A 458 30.95 -25.59 -10.86
N THR A 459 29.68 -25.48 -10.45
CA THR A 459 29.32 -24.98 -9.10
C THR A 459 28.48 -25.95 -8.27
N GLY A 460 27.94 -27.02 -8.86
CA GLY A 460 26.99 -27.93 -8.19
C GLY A 460 25.61 -27.33 -7.96
N GLN A 461 25.34 -26.14 -8.52
CA GLN A 461 24.04 -25.48 -8.54
C GLN A 461 23.22 -25.91 -9.76
N LYS A 462 21.91 -25.72 -9.68
CA LYS A 462 21.01 -25.88 -10.83
C LYS A 462 20.91 -24.58 -11.61
N LEU A 463 20.81 -24.70 -12.92
CA LEU A 463 20.44 -23.62 -13.84
C LEU A 463 18.98 -23.80 -14.22
N LEU A 464 18.18 -22.76 -14.05
CA LEU A 464 16.83 -22.68 -14.58
C LEU A 464 16.82 -21.66 -15.71
N GLU A 465 16.48 -22.11 -16.91
CA GLU A 465 16.35 -21.27 -18.09
C GLU A 465 14.91 -21.29 -18.61
N MET A 466 14.38 -20.12 -18.94
CA MET A 466 13.02 -19.97 -19.46
C MET A 466 12.89 -18.75 -20.39
N GLU A 467 11.91 -18.79 -21.28
CA GLU A 467 11.49 -17.67 -22.12
C GLU A 467 9.96 -17.54 -22.04
N ILE A 468 9.49 -16.32 -21.80
CA ILE A 468 8.07 -15.98 -21.71
C ILE A 468 7.73 -15.04 -22.86
N ASP A 469 6.72 -15.41 -23.66
CA ASP A 469 6.19 -14.59 -24.75
C ASP A 469 4.94 -13.83 -24.26
N LEU A 470 5.08 -12.52 -24.16
CA LEU A 470 4.02 -11.58 -23.77
C LEU A 470 3.47 -10.78 -24.96
N SER A 471 3.78 -11.17 -26.20
CA SER A 471 3.39 -10.42 -27.42
C SER A 471 1.88 -10.33 -27.65
N SER A 472 1.08 -11.25 -27.09
CA SER A 472 -0.38 -11.17 -27.14
C SER A 472 -0.99 -10.13 -26.20
N TYR A 473 -0.18 -9.46 -25.37
CA TYR A 473 -0.64 -8.52 -24.36
C TYR A 473 -0.35 -7.08 -24.78
N SER A 474 -1.40 -6.27 -24.86
CA SER A 474 -1.33 -4.91 -25.44
C SER A 474 -0.56 -3.89 -24.61
N ASN A 475 -0.26 -4.20 -23.34
CA ASN A 475 0.27 -3.26 -22.36
C ASN A 475 1.67 -3.65 -21.85
N ALA A 476 2.27 -4.72 -22.39
CA ALA A 476 3.61 -5.09 -21.99
C ALA A 476 4.61 -3.99 -22.42
N ALA A 477 5.41 -3.54 -21.47
CA ALA A 477 6.51 -2.61 -21.70
C ALA A 477 7.70 -3.34 -22.36
N GLU A 478 8.56 -2.60 -23.06
CA GLU A 478 9.81 -3.11 -23.63
C GLU A 478 10.83 -3.45 -22.53
N THR A 479 10.72 -2.79 -21.39
CA THR A 479 11.45 -3.12 -20.16
C THR A 479 10.49 -3.75 -19.16
N MET A 480 10.90 -4.79 -18.45
CA MET A 480 10.04 -5.52 -17.51
C MET A 480 10.80 -5.77 -16.20
N ARG A 481 10.07 -5.94 -15.10
CA ARG A 481 10.66 -6.24 -13.79
C ARG A 481 10.29 -7.63 -13.32
N VAL A 482 11.23 -8.30 -12.68
CA VAL A 482 11.04 -9.66 -12.18
C VAL A 482 11.57 -9.89 -10.77
N ALA A 483 10.93 -10.83 -10.08
CA ALA A 483 11.46 -11.45 -8.87
C ALA A 483 11.24 -12.95 -8.93
N LEU A 484 12.14 -13.72 -8.32
CA LEU A 484 12.05 -15.17 -8.25
C LEU A 484 12.04 -15.61 -6.79
N GLY A 485 11.00 -16.35 -6.41
CA GLY A 485 10.94 -17.13 -5.18
C GLY A 485 11.19 -18.60 -5.47
N VAL A 486 12.00 -19.26 -4.65
CA VAL A 486 12.16 -20.72 -4.59
C VAL A 486 11.91 -21.15 -3.14
N GLY A 487 10.75 -21.75 -2.90
CA GLY A 487 10.25 -21.98 -1.54
C GLY A 487 10.09 -20.66 -0.80
N GLY A 488 10.74 -20.54 0.36
CA GLY A 488 10.75 -19.30 1.16
C GLY A 488 11.87 -18.31 0.82
N ASP A 489 12.76 -18.63 -0.13
CA ASP A 489 13.91 -17.80 -0.50
C ASP A 489 13.60 -16.97 -1.75
N TYR A 490 13.78 -15.66 -1.66
CA TYR A 490 13.44 -14.73 -2.72
C TYR A 490 14.64 -13.89 -3.16
N ALA A 491 14.70 -13.61 -4.45
CA ALA A 491 15.63 -12.67 -5.06
C ALA A 491 14.87 -11.70 -6.00
N PRO A 492 14.94 -10.37 -5.79
CA PRO A 492 15.68 -9.66 -4.74
C PRO A 492 15.26 -9.97 -3.29
N ALA A 493 16.07 -9.56 -2.32
CA ALA A 493 15.82 -9.72 -0.89
C ALA A 493 14.50 -9.07 -0.43
N LEU A 494 13.88 -9.61 0.62
CA LEU A 494 12.63 -9.13 1.20
C LEU A 494 12.78 -7.90 2.14
N ASP A 495 13.98 -7.33 2.29
CA ASP A 495 14.23 -6.31 3.33
C ASP A 495 13.69 -4.90 2.97
N SER A 496 12.44 -4.68 3.37
CA SER A 496 11.81 -3.39 3.70
C SER A 496 11.79 -2.22 2.69
N GLU A 497 12.29 -2.31 1.47
CA GLU A 497 12.02 -1.33 0.38
C GLU A 497 12.05 -1.95 -1.04
N GLY A 498 12.29 -3.27 -1.14
CA GLY A 498 12.61 -3.95 -2.41
C GLY A 498 11.51 -3.85 -3.48
N GLU A 499 11.93 -3.62 -4.73
CA GLU A 499 11.15 -3.82 -5.96
C GLU A 499 11.57 -5.10 -6.66
N TYR A 500 10.73 -5.58 -7.57
CA TYR A 500 11.20 -6.48 -8.63
C TYR A 500 12.35 -5.84 -9.42
N ALA A 501 13.36 -6.64 -9.71
CA ALA A 501 14.57 -6.20 -10.39
C ALA A 501 14.31 -5.97 -11.88
N LEU A 502 14.81 -4.86 -12.42
CA LEU A 502 14.66 -4.54 -13.84
C LEU A 502 15.46 -5.53 -14.70
N ALA A 503 14.79 -6.14 -15.68
CA ALA A 503 15.44 -6.96 -16.68
C ALA A 503 16.36 -6.12 -17.58
N THR A 504 17.46 -6.71 -18.05
CA THR A 504 18.32 -6.07 -19.04
C THR A 504 17.55 -5.89 -20.35
N GLY A 505 17.64 -4.73 -20.99
CA GLY A 505 16.91 -4.43 -22.22
C GLY A 505 17.77 -3.67 -23.23
N PRO A 506 17.23 -3.36 -24.43
CA PRO A 506 17.90 -2.48 -25.38
C PRO A 506 18.17 -1.10 -24.76
N SER A 507 19.33 -0.51 -25.05
CA SER A 507 19.80 0.74 -24.42
C SER A 507 19.05 2.03 -24.84
N GLY A 508 17.92 1.91 -25.53
CA GLY A 508 17.16 3.03 -26.12
C GLY A 508 17.96 3.83 -27.16
N GLY A 509 17.30 4.72 -27.89
CA GLY A 509 17.95 5.70 -28.79
C GLY A 509 18.75 6.77 -28.04
N ALA A 510 19.32 7.75 -28.74
CA ALA A 510 19.85 8.99 -28.15
C ALA A 510 18.83 9.62 -27.22
N ILE A 511 19.31 10.24 -26.14
CA ILE A 511 18.55 11.27 -25.43
C ILE A 511 19.28 12.59 -25.62
N THR A 512 18.59 13.59 -26.16
CA THR A 512 19.12 14.93 -26.40
C THR A 512 18.34 15.92 -25.55
N THR A 513 19.03 16.62 -24.66
CA THR A 513 18.42 17.65 -23.80
C THR A 513 18.13 18.94 -24.62
N ASP A 514 17.07 18.93 -25.43
CA ASP A 514 16.68 20.04 -26.32
C ASP A 514 15.30 20.67 -25.98
N GLY A 515 14.59 20.10 -25.01
CA GLY A 515 13.30 20.53 -24.53
C GLY A 515 12.13 19.83 -25.21
N LYS A 516 12.38 18.86 -26.11
CA LYS A 516 11.33 18.08 -26.78
C LYS A 516 11.19 16.70 -26.13
N GLY A 517 10.21 15.94 -26.61
CA GLY A 517 9.81 14.66 -26.00
C GLY A 517 9.76 13.50 -26.99
N ASP A 518 10.26 13.69 -28.20
CA ASP A 518 10.22 12.72 -29.30
C ASP A 518 11.22 11.57 -29.11
N ASP A 519 12.37 11.83 -28.51
CA ASP A 519 13.40 10.85 -28.15
C ASP A 519 13.03 9.99 -26.93
N TRP A 520 12.06 10.43 -26.11
CA TRP A 520 11.54 9.69 -24.95
C TRP A 520 10.50 8.61 -25.27
N ALA A 521 10.12 8.45 -26.55
CA ALA A 521 9.06 7.52 -26.96
C ALA A 521 9.33 6.06 -26.55
N ASN A 522 10.61 5.65 -26.56
CA ASN A 522 11.04 4.27 -26.27
C ASN A 522 11.64 4.09 -24.86
N ILE A 523 11.44 5.06 -23.97
CA ILE A 523 11.83 4.94 -22.57
C ILE A 523 10.58 4.60 -21.76
N ASP A 524 10.44 3.37 -21.30
CA ASP A 524 9.26 2.94 -20.52
C ASP A 524 9.37 3.23 -19.02
N GLN A 525 10.57 3.57 -18.54
CA GLN A 525 10.79 3.96 -17.15
C GLN A 525 10.19 5.35 -16.90
N GLY A 526 8.95 5.38 -16.42
CA GLY A 526 8.24 6.61 -16.17
C GLY A 526 6.99 6.45 -15.31
N ILE A 527 6.46 7.60 -14.90
CA ILE A 527 5.21 7.73 -14.14
C ILE A 527 4.28 8.61 -14.94
N LYS A 528 3.04 8.15 -15.09
CA LYS A 528 1.97 8.95 -15.67
C LYS A 528 1.27 9.78 -14.60
N GLY A 529 1.09 11.05 -14.88
CA GLY A 529 0.20 11.91 -14.13
C GLY A 529 -1.24 11.45 -14.30
N LYS A 530 -1.96 11.41 -13.18
CA LYS A 530 -3.33 10.89 -13.14
C LYS A 530 -4.39 11.95 -13.49
N GLY A 531 -3.97 13.19 -13.80
CA GLY A 531 -4.86 14.31 -14.12
C GLY A 531 -5.86 14.61 -12.99
N GLU A 532 -5.47 14.35 -11.75
CA GLU A 532 -6.39 14.31 -10.61
C GLU A 532 -6.82 15.72 -10.21
N THR A 533 -8.12 15.89 -10.00
CA THR A 533 -8.68 17.09 -9.39
C THR A 533 -8.88 16.86 -7.90
N ILE A 534 -8.39 17.80 -7.11
CA ILE A 534 -8.71 17.92 -5.69
C ILE A 534 -9.59 19.14 -5.46
N SER A 535 -10.66 18.99 -4.68
CA SER A 535 -11.66 20.02 -4.42
C SER A 535 -11.87 20.21 -2.94
N LEU A 536 -11.81 21.45 -2.47
CA LEU A 536 -12.24 21.87 -1.14
C LEU A 536 -13.66 22.41 -1.24
N LYS A 537 -14.59 21.85 -0.49
CA LYS A 537 -15.97 22.34 -0.32
C LYS A 537 -16.22 22.71 1.14
N ALA A 538 -17.01 23.75 1.35
CA ALA A 538 -17.45 24.17 2.68
C ALA A 538 -18.93 24.54 2.70
N ALA A 539 -19.62 24.15 3.77
CA ALA A 539 -21.01 24.50 4.03
C ALA A 539 -21.22 24.70 5.54
N GLN A 540 -22.30 25.37 5.94
CA GLN A 540 -22.67 25.52 7.34
C GLN A 540 -24.18 25.50 7.50
N ASP A 541 -24.66 24.99 8.63
CA ASP A 541 -26.04 25.12 9.08
C ASP A 541 -26.10 25.83 10.44
N ALA A 542 -27.30 25.89 11.02
CA ALA A 542 -27.54 26.55 12.31
C ALA A 542 -26.65 26.04 13.47
N LYS A 543 -26.17 24.79 13.40
CA LYS A 543 -25.43 24.09 14.45
C LYS A 543 -24.02 23.70 14.03
N LYS A 544 -23.77 23.34 12.77
CA LYS A 544 -22.52 22.72 12.31
C LYS A 544 -21.87 23.47 11.15
N VAL A 545 -20.55 23.32 11.04
CA VAL A 545 -19.75 23.66 9.86
C VAL A 545 -19.22 22.37 9.27
N TYR A 546 -19.35 22.20 7.95
CA TYR A 546 -18.94 21.02 7.20
C TYR A 546 -17.84 21.41 6.21
N LEU A 547 -16.77 20.61 6.18
CA LEU A 547 -15.62 20.77 5.30
C LEU A 547 -15.42 19.43 4.59
N LEU A 548 -15.38 19.44 3.27
CA LEU A 548 -15.17 18.24 2.47
C LEU A 548 -14.02 18.48 1.51
N VAL A 549 -13.05 17.57 1.52
CA VAL A 549 -12.01 17.50 0.50
C VAL A 549 -12.29 16.26 -0.35
N GLU A 550 -12.44 16.44 -1.65
CA GLU A 550 -12.69 15.36 -2.61
C GLU A 550 -11.57 15.31 -3.64
N GLY A 551 -11.07 14.11 -3.92
CA GLY A 551 -10.01 13.88 -4.89
C GLY A 551 -9.46 12.48 -4.70
N LYS A 552 -8.66 12.00 -5.66
CA LYS A 552 -7.95 10.73 -5.47
C LYS A 552 -6.75 10.93 -4.53
N ASN A 553 -6.36 9.86 -3.85
CA ASN A 553 -5.23 9.81 -2.91
C ASN A 553 -5.38 10.79 -1.73
N VAL A 554 -6.61 11.11 -1.33
CA VAL A 554 -6.88 11.81 -0.06
C VAL A 554 -6.47 10.89 1.10
N ASN A 555 -5.85 11.46 2.12
CA ASN A 555 -5.32 10.70 3.27
C ASN A 555 -5.64 11.39 4.60
N THR A 556 -5.08 10.90 5.72
CA THR A 556 -5.36 11.44 7.07
C THR A 556 -4.67 12.78 7.36
N GLN A 557 -3.70 13.21 6.55
CA GLN A 557 -2.92 14.43 6.76
C GLN A 557 -3.63 15.67 6.21
N ASN A 558 -4.70 16.08 6.89
CA ASN A 558 -5.50 17.24 6.54
C ASN A 558 -5.29 18.37 7.55
N THR A 559 -4.99 19.57 7.06
CA THR A 559 -5.02 20.79 7.89
C THR A 559 -5.94 21.82 7.28
N PHE A 560 -6.95 22.26 8.02
CA PHE A 560 -7.79 23.39 7.64
C PHE A 560 -7.43 24.58 8.51
N TYR A 561 -7.15 25.73 7.90
CA TYR A 561 -7.07 26.99 8.62
C TYR A 561 -8.38 27.75 8.45
N LEU A 562 -8.84 28.34 9.55
CA LEU A 562 -10.17 28.93 9.66
C LEU A 562 -10.05 30.34 10.23
N ASP A 563 -10.55 31.33 9.50
CA ASP A 563 -10.79 32.69 10.00
C ASP A 563 -12.30 32.76 10.29
N THR A 564 -12.63 32.53 11.57
CA THR A 564 -13.98 32.19 12.02
C THR A 564 -14.91 33.39 12.15
N ASP A 565 -14.35 34.59 12.24
CA ASP A 565 -15.05 35.88 12.32
C ASP A 565 -14.88 36.76 11.06
N ALA A 566 -14.16 36.24 10.04
CA ALA A 566 -13.82 36.91 8.79
C ALA A 566 -13.04 38.23 9.00
N ASN A 567 -12.29 38.34 10.10
CA ASN A 567 -11.50 39.51 10.45
C ASN A 567 -9.99 39.20 10.50
N VAL A 568 -9.26 39.69 9.48
CA VAL A 568 -7.81 39.48 9.38
C VAL A 568 -7.00 39.99 10.59
N ASP A 569 -7.55 40.89 11.40
CA ASP A 569 -6.87 41.46 12.56
C ASP A 569 -7.04 40.65 13.85
N THR A 570 -7.93 39.67 13.88
CA THR A 570 -8.21 38.88 15.08
C THR A 570 -7.42 37.58 15.16
N GLY A 571 -6.95 37.04 14.04
CA GLY A 571 -6.13 35.82 13.98
C GLY A 571 -4.63 36.03 13.76
N ILE A 572 -3.92 34.93 13.48
CA ILE A 572 -2.47 34.96 13.20
C ILE A 572 -2.22 35.66 11.85
N LYS A 573 -1.26 36.60 11.82
CA LYS A 573 -0.83 37.21 10.55
C LYS A 573 -0.05 36.19 9.72
N THR A 574 -0.54 35.90 8.53
CA THR A 574 0.11 35.01 7.56
C THR A 574 0.34 35.72 6.23
N THR A 575 1.43 35.37 5.54
CA THR A 575 1.71 35.79 4.16
C THR A 575 1.31 34.74 3.14
N SER A 576 0.86 33.56 3.59
CA SER A 576 0.53 32.42 2.73
C SER A 576 -0.73 32.65 1.90
N TRP A 577 -1.72 33.39 2.42
CA TRP A 577 -2.95 33.76 1.72
C TRP A 577 -3.31 35.23 1.96
N SER A 578 -3.90 35.88 0.96
CA SER A 578 -4.25 37.29 1.04
C SER A 578 -5.51 37.51 1.90
N ASN A 579 -5.52 38.58 2.72
CA ASN A 579 -6.65 38.94 3.60
C ASN A 579 -7.13 37.81 4.53
N PHE A 580 -6.20 37.05 5.10
CA PHE A 580 -6.52 35.90 5.95
C PHE A 580 -5.84 36.01 7.32
N GLY A 581 -6.64 35.92 8.38
CA GLY A 581 -6.15 35.90 9.76
C GLY A 581 -6.76 34.70 10.48
N PRO A 582 -6.22 33.48 10.33
CA PRO A 582 -6.81 32.31 10.95
C PRO A 582 -6.74 32.39 12.47
N ASP A 583 -7.88 32.14 13.12
CA ASP A 583 -8.05 32.09 14.56
C ASP A 583 -8.55 30.72 15.06
N ALA A 584 -8.78 29.79 14.14
CA ALA A 584 -8.90 28.36 14.41
C ALA A 584 -8.19 27.53 13.33
N LYS A 585 -7.89 26.28 13.66
CA LYS A 585 -7.46 25.27 12.68
C LYS A 585 -8.01 23.90 13.04
N ILE A 586 -8.19 23.04 12.04
CA ILE A 586 -8.35 21.60 12.25
C ILE A 586 -7.06 20.93 11.79
N GLN A 587 -6.48 20.09 12.65
CA GLN A 587 -5.27 19.33 12.35
C GLN A 587 -5.30 18.04 13.17
N TYR A 588 -4.84 16.92 12.61
CA TYR A 588 -4.86 15.61 13.30
C TYR A 588 -6.25 15.27 13.86
N ASN A 589 -7.30 15.55 13.08
CA ASN A 589 -8.71 15.36 13.46
C ASN A 589 -9.18 16.15 14.71
N HIS A 590 -8.42 17.15 15.15
CA HIS A 590 -8.71 17.98 16.31
C HIS A 590 -8.93 19.45 15.93
N LEU A 591 -9.85 20.12 16.62
CA LEU A 591 -10.06 21.57 16.51
C LEU A 591 -9.12 22.30 17.48
N PHE A 592 -8.38 23.27 16.97
CA PHE A 592 -7.55 24.17 17.76
C PHE A 592 -8.03 25.61 17.62
N LEU A 593 -8.06 26.35 18.73
CA LEU A 593 -8.33 27.79 18.74
C LEU A 593 -7.07 28.58 19.06
N LEU A 594 -6.95 29.77 18.48
CA LEU A 594 -5.85 30.68 18.76
C LEU A 594 -5.94 31.23 20.19
N ASN A 595 -4.96 30.93 21.01
CA ASN A 595 -4.77 31.61 22.29
C ASN A 595 -3.94 32.89 22.07
N LYS A 596 -4.66 34.01 21.94
CA LYS A 596 -4.08 35.32 21.63
C LYS A 596 -3.07 35.83 22.67
N LYS A 597 -3.09 35.31 23.90
CA LYS A 597 -2.16 35.75 24.95
C LYS A 597 -0.77 35.13 24.79
N GLN A 598 -0.73 33.87 24.38
CA GLN A 598 0.49 33.09 24.23
C GLN A 598 0.94 33.01 22.76
N ASN A 599 0.07 33.41 21.84
CA ASN A 599 0.29 33.31 20.39
C ASN A 599 0.58 31.88 19.94
N ASP A 600 -0.17 30.94 20.51
CA ASP A 600 -0.12 29.50 20.26
C ASP A 600 -1.53 28.92 20.04
N TRP A 601 -1.59 27.62 19.75
CA TRP A 601 -2.82 26.89 19.44
C TRP A 601 -3.25 26.06 20.65
N GLU A 602 -4.49 26.26 21.09
CA GLU A 602 -5.09 25.50 22.18
C GLU A 602 -6.00 24.40 21.60
N ASP A 603 -5.71 23.14 21.89
CA ASP A 603 -6.54 21.98 21.51
C ASP A 603 -7.89 22.03 22.23
N LYS A 604 -8.98 21.98 21.46
CA LYS A 604 -10.37 21.93 21.97
C LYS A 604 -11.01 20.55 21.86
N GLY A 605 -10.27 19.57 21.36
CA GLY A 605 -10.70 18.19 21.23
C GLY A 605 -11.01 17.77 19.79
N PRO A 606 -11.42 16.51 19.62
CA PRO A 606 -11.66 15.93 18.31
C PRO A 606 -12.86 16.56 17.61
N VAL A 607 -12.81 16.58 16.28
CA VAL A 607 -13.96 16.86 15.41
C VAL A 607 -14.39 15.57 14.72
N HIS A 608 -15.57 15.56 14.09
CA HIS A 608 -15.90 14.44 13.22
C HIS A 608 -14.89 14.37 12.06
N ALA A 609 -14.41 13.17 11.76
CA ALA A 609 -13.56 12.88 10.61
C ALA A 609 -13.99 11.55 9.97
N GLU A 610 -14.33 11.59 8.69
CA GLU A 610 -14.56 10.41 7.86
C GLU A 610 -13.64 10.51 6.63
N ILE A 611 -12.71 9.57 6.52
CA ILE A 611 -11.61 9.63 5.55
C ILE A 611 -11.56 8.34 4.74
N THR A 612 -11.44 8.48 3.42
CA THR A 612 -11.21 7.45 2.41
C THR A 612 -10.16 7.96 1.40
N SER A 613 -9.74 7.11 0.47
CA SER A 613 -8.85 7.53 -0.63
C SER A 613 -9.49 8.56 -1.58
N ASP A 614 -10.83 8.67 -1.56
CA ASP A 614 -11.59 9.52 -2.48
C ASP A 614 -12.04 10.85 -1.85
N TYR A 615 -12.12 10.89 -0.51
CA TYR A 615 -12.51 12.10 0.20
C TYR A 615 -12.14 12.09 1.69
N ALA A 616 -12.08 13.29 2.28
CA ALA A 616 -12.03 13.53 3.71
C ALA A 616 -13.11 14.53 4.12
N LEU A 617 -14.07 14.07 4.92
CA LEU A 617 -15.17 14.84 5.48
C LEU A 617 -14.88 15.19 6.93
N PHE A 618 -15.01 16.46 7.27
CA PHE A 618 -14.92 16.98 8.62
C PHE A 618 -16.15 17.82 8.95
N TYR A 619 -16.63 17.72 10.19
CA TYR A 619 -17.55 18.72 10.71
C TYR A 619 -17.42 18.91 12.22
N PHE A 620 -17.80 20.10 12.66
CA PHE A 620 -17.74 20.53 14.05
C PHE A 620 -18.89 21.52 14.34
N TYR A 621 -19.12 21.82 15.61
CA TYR A 621 -20.24 22.66 16.02
C TYR A 621 -19.87 24.15 16.06
N GLN A 622 -20.83 25.00 15.70
CA GLN A 622 -20.71 26.46 15.71
C GLN A 622 -20.29 26.97 17.10
N ASP A 623 -20.76 26.34 18.18
CA ASP A 623 -20.48 26.75 19.55
C ASP A 623 -19.03 26.47 19.99
N GLU A 624 -18.37 25.49 19.38
CA GLU A 624 -16.96 25.14 19.64
C GLU A 624 -16.00 26.23 19.18
N ILE A 625 -16.42 27.04 18.20
CA ILE A 625 -15.72 28.25 17.76
C ILE A 625 -16.38 29.53 18.27
N GLY A 626 -17.21 29.44 19.32
CA GLY A 626 -17.83 30.60 19.97
C GLY A 626 -18.97 31.27 19.19
N ARG A 627 -19.57 30.58 18.21
CA ARG A 627 -20.71 31.07 17.42
C ARG A 627 -22.02 30.40 17.86
N GLN A 628 -23.13 31.10 17.71
CA GLN A 628 -24.47 30.58 18.04
C GLN A 628 -25.36 30.47 16.78
N GLU A 629 -24.88 31.03 15.67
CA GLU A 629 -25.58 31.07 14.39
C GLU A 629 -24.55 31.17 13.24
N PRO A 630 -24.93 30.81 12.00
CA PRO A 630 -24.07 30.94 10.82
C PRO A 630 -23.61 32.37 10.59
N LYS A 631 -22.32 32.56 10.35
CA LYS A 631 -21.70 33.85 10.01
C LYS A 631 -20.68 33.69 8.88
N PRO A 632 -20.29 34.77 8.19
CA PRO A 632 -19.18 34.73 7.24
C PRO A 632 -17.96 34.04 7.84
N PHE A 633 -17.31 33.20 7.03
CA PHE A 633 -16.26 32.28 7.46
C PHE A 633 -15.28 32.10 6.31
N ARG A 634 -13.97 32.16 6.56
CA ARG A 634 -12.95 31.93 5.52
C ARG A 634 -12.16 30.66 5.79
N ILE A 635 -11.96 29.86 4.75
CA ILE A 635 -11.31 28.56 4.84
C ILE A 635 -10.12 28.50 3.88
N THR A 636 -9.01 27.94 4.37
CA THR A 636 -7.97 27.36 3.51
C THR A 636 -7.67 25.94 3.96
N TYR A 637 -7.09 25.15 3.06
CA TYR A 637 -6.76 23.76 3.28
C TYR A 637 -5.33 23.48 2.83
N VAL A 638 -4.64 22.66 3.62
CA VAL A 638 -3.34 22.08 3.34
C VAL A 638 -3.46 20.56 3.47
N GLY A 639 -3.35 19.85 2.35
CA GLY A 639 -3.36 18.38 2.30
C GLY A 639 -1.96 17.82 2.12
N LYS A 640 -1.53 16.88 2.98
CA LYS A 640 -0.20 16.23 2.97
C LYS A 640 0.98 17.21 2.76
N ASN A 641 0.84 18.46 3.20
CA ASN A 641 1.70 19.61 2.86
C ASN A 641 1.88 19.90 1.34
N ALA A 642 1.24 19.13 0.46
CA ALA A 642 1.35 19.24 -0.99
C ALA A 642 0.27 20.14 -1.59
N TYR A 643 -0.98 20.00 -1.15
CA TYR A 643 -2.12 20.69 -1.75
C TYR A 643 -2.50 21.92 -0.94
N ASN A 644 -2.34 23.10 -1.53
CA ASN A 644 -2.85 24.35 -0.95
C ASN A 644 -4.12 24.75 -1.68
N LEU A 645 -5.27 24.72 -0.99
CA LEU A 645 -6.56 25.12 -1.54
C LEU A 645 -7.13 26.29 -0.73
N PRO A 646 -7.27 27.50 -1.31
CA PRO A 646 -6.71 27.94 -2.59
C PRO A 646 -5.18 27.97 -2.64
N ALA A 647 -4.60 28.13 -3.83
CA ALA A 647 -3.13 28.20 -3.98
C ALA A 647 -2.54 29.39 -3.17
N LEU A 648 -1.28 29.26 -2.74
CA LEU A 648 -0.61 30.31 -1.97
C LEU A 648 -0.65 31.67 -2.69
N GLY A 649 -0.91 32.74 -1.93
CA GLY A 649 -1.11 34.10 -2.42
C GLY A 649 -2.55 34.41 -2.86
N GLN A 650 -3.36 33.41 -3.17
CA GLN A 650 -4.77 33.61 -3.51
C GLN A 650 -5.61 33.95 -2.26
N SER A 651 -6.82 34.45 -2.49
CA SER A 651 -7.78 34.73 -1.41
C SER A 651 -8.40 33.42 -0.91
N PRO A 652 -8.65 33.26 0.40
CA PRO A 652 -9.33 32.11 0.97
C PRO A 652 -10.73 31.85 0.39
N LEU A 653 -11.23 30.63 0.59
CA LEU A 653 -12.61 30.29 0.25
C LEU A 653 -13.57 30.96 1.24
N GLU A 654 -14.46 31.84 0.76
CA GLU A 654 -15.40 32.59 1.60
C GLU A 654 -16.78 31.91 1.67
N LEU A 655 -17.16 31.42 2.84
CA LEU A 655 -18.47 30.84 3.13
C LEU A 655 -19.36 31.89 3.81
N THR A 656 -20.38 32.39 3.12
CA THR A 656 -21.27 33.47 3.61
C THR A 656 -22.71 33.05 3.82
N GLN A 657 -23.14 31.93 3.23
CA GLN A 657 -24.51 31.43 3.31
C GLN A 657 -24.59 30.19 4.21
N GLY A 658 -25.74 30.03 4.87
CA GLY A 658 -26.08 28.82 5.61
C GLY A 658 -27.13 27.97 4.89
N ILE A 659 -27.09 26.68 5.12
CA ILE A 659 -28.10 25.71 4.70
C ILE A 659 -29.38 25.94 5.53
N ASN A 660 -30.53 25.93 4.85
CA ASN A 660 -31.83 26.03 5.51
C ASN A 660 -32.37 24.65 5.89
N MET A 661 -32.27 24.29 7.17
CA MET A 661 -32.73 23.00 7.72
C MET A 661 -34.20 23.07 8.19
N ASN A 662 -34.97 22.00 7.98
CA ASN A 662 -36.38 21.92 8.37
C ASN A 662 -36.55 21.53 9.86
N GLN A 663 -36.41 22.50 10.77
CA GLN A 663 -36.40 22.22 12.21
C GLN A 663 -37.67 21.56 12.76
N LYS A 664 -38.83 21.67 12.10
CA LYS A 664 -40.09 21.04 12.57
C LYS A 664 -40.12 19.52 12.37
N THR A 665 -39.40 19.01 11.37
CA THR A 665 -39.35 17.56 11.08
C THR A 665 -38.26 16.86 11.87
N VAL A 666 -37.42 17.59 12.61
CA VAL A 666 -36.15 17.07 13.15
C VAL A 666 -36.27 16.64 14.62
N GLY A 667 -37.02 17.38 15.46
CA GLY A 667 -37.15 17.05 16.90
C GLY A 667 -35.98 17.55 17.75
N TYR A 668 -35.73 16.90 18.90
CA TYR A 668 -34.54 17.14 19.71
C TYR A 668 -33.35 16.40 19.11
N GLU A 669 -32.24 17.12 18.87
CA GLU A 669 -30.99 16.56 18.36
C GLU A 669 -29.93 16.67 19.46
N PRO A 670 -29.52 15.55 20.06
CA PRO A 670 -28.34 15.52 20.92
C PRO A 670 -27.11 16.02 20.13
N LYS A 671 -26.23 16.76 20.80
CA LYS A 671 -24.92 17.09 20.24
C LYS A 671 -24.10 15.80 20.16
N GLU A 672 -23.65 15.42 18.97
CA GLU A 672 -22.74 14.27 18.78
C GLU A 672 -21.41 14.49 19.51
N ASN A 673 -20.89 13.43 20.13
CA ASN A 673 -19.62 13.43 20.84
C ASN A 673 -18.57 12.69 20.00
N PHE A 674 -17.49 13.38 19.64
CA PHE A 674 -16.44 12.86 18.76
C PHE A 674 -15.27 12.20 19.51
N ASN A 675 -15.31 12.14 20.84
CA ASN A 675 -14.25 11.51 21.63
C ASN A 675 -14.18 10.00 21.39
N VAL A 676 -12.99 9.43 21.57
CA VAL A 676 -12.80 7.98 21.56
C VAL A 676 -13.63 7.34 22.68
N LEU A 677 -14.54 6.43 22.32
CA LEU A 677 -15.41 5.76 23.26
C LEU A 677 -14.89 4.36 23.63
N ASN A 678 -14.53 4.17 24.89
CA ASN A 678 -14.14 2.86 25.40
C ASN A 678 -15.36 1.98 25.71
N ASN A 679 -15.95 1.41 24.67
CA ASN A 679 -17.16 0.59 24.73
C ASN A 679 -16.81 -0.92 24.80
N PRO A 680 -17.64 -1.77 25.41
CA PRO A 680 -17.35 -3.19 25.60
C PRO A 680 -17.37 -3.99 24.28
N PHE A 681 -16.57 -5.05 24.21
CA PHE A 681 -16.54 -6.02 23.09
C PHE A 681 -16.06 -5.48 21.72
N MET A 682 -15.38 -4.34 21.71
CA MET A 682 -14.83 -3.72 20.51
C MET A 682 -13.47 -3.04 20.78
N GLY A 683 -12.80 -2.62 19.71
CA GLY A 683 -11.61 -1.78 19.81
C GLY A 683 -10.32 -2.58 20.05
N TRP A 684 -9.37 -1.96 20.75
CA TRP A 684 -8.06 -2.57 20.99
C TRP A 684 -8.10 -3.71 22.00
N VAL A 685 -7.35 -4.77 21.71
CA VAL A 685 -7.12 -5.91 22.60
C VAL A 685 -5.64 -5.97 22.94
N GLY A 686 -5.29 -5.82 24.21
CA GLY A 686 -3.90 -5.99 24.69
C GLY A 686 -3.67 -7.39 25.25
N TRP A 687 -2.40 -7.80 25.40
CA TRP A 687 -2.05 -9.01 26.15
C TRP A 687 -2.52 -8.93 27.61
N ALA A 688 -3.19 -9.97 28.11
CA ALA A 688 -3.72 -10.00 29.47
C ALA A 688 -2.65 -10.24 30.54
N ASP A 689 -1.53 -10.86 30.17
CA ASP A 689 -0.37 -11.15 31.03
C ASP A 689 0.70 -10.06 30.98
N THR A 690 0.45 -8.95 30.28
CA THR A 690 1.42 -7.87 30.15
C THR A 690 1.76 -7.19 31.49
N ASP A 691 3.03 -6.84 31.65
CA ASP A 691 3.54 -5.98 32.72
C ASP A 691 3.46 -4.49 32.36
N LYS A 692 3.24 -4.17 31.08
CA LYS A 692 3.12 -2.80 30.58
C LYS A 692 1.75 -2.22 30.93
N THR A 693 1.72 -0.92 31.20
CA THR A 693 0.45 -0.20 31.29
C THR A 693 -0.18 -0.09 29.90
N LEU A 694 -1.41 -0.58 29.75
CA LEU A 694 -2.23 -0.36 28.56
C LEU A 694 -2.85 1.04 28.63
N VAL A 695 -2.23 2.00 27.93
CA VAL A 695 -2.59 3.43 28.01
C VAL A 695 -3.65 3.85 27.01
N GLN A 696 -3.78 3.11 25.90
CA GLN A 696 -4.83 3.39 24.92
C GLN A 696 -6.18 2.86 25.45
N PRO A 697 -7.31 3.48 25.06
CA PRO A 697 -8.64 2.97 25.41
C PRO A 697 -8.84 1.52 24.97
N HIS A 698 -9.21 0.65 25.91
CA HIS A 698 -9.49 -0.77 25.66
C HIS A 698 -10.51 -1.31 26.67
N SER A 699 -11.33 -2.25 26.22
CA SER A 699 -12.31 -2.98 27.04
C SER A 699 -12.14 -4.50 26.91
N LEU A 700 -11.11 -4.92 26.18
CA LEU A 700 -10.76 -6.30 25.90
C LEU A 700 -9.26 -6.54 26.15
N VAL A 701 -8.94 -7.72 26.65
CA VAL A 701 -7.58 -8.26 26.71
C VAL A 701 -7.56 -9.70 26.24
N TYR A 702 -6.38 -10.21 25.92
CA TYR A 702 -6.18 -11.49 25.27
C TYR A 702 -5.45 -12.48 26.18
N ALA A 703 -6.00 -13.68 26.35
CA ALA A 703 -5.39 -14.77 27.09
C ALA A 703 -5.13 -15.98 26.17
N ASN A 704 -3.85 -16.26 25.91
CA ASN A 704 -3.41 -17.40 25.12
C ASN A 704 -2.99 -18.55 26.04
N ILE A 705 -3.86 -19.54 26.25
CA ILE A 705 -3.63 -20.62 27.22
C ILE A 705 -3.13 -21.86 26.49
N THR A 706 -1.93 -22.32 26.81
CA THR A 706 -1.43 -23.62 26.32
C THR A 706 -2.03 -24.77 27.13
N TRP A 707 -2.21 -25.93 26.52
CA TRP A 707 -2.72 -27.10 27.23
C TRP A 707 -1.77 -27.58 28.33
N ARG A 708 -0.46 -27.50 28.09
CA ARG A 708 0.56 -27.88 29.07
C ARG A 708 0.46 -27.09 30.36
N GLU A 709 0.29 -25.77 30.27
CA GLU A 709 0.12 -24.90 31.45
C GLU A 709 -1.21 -25.18 32.16
N LEU A 710 -2.28 -25.38 31.38
CA LEU A 710 -3.61 -25.61 31.91
C LEU A 710 -3.74 -26.95 32.66
N GLU A 711 -3.13 -28.02 32.15
CA GLU A 711 -3.33 -29.38 32.64
C GLU A 711 -2.01 -30.14 32.82
N PRO A 712 -1.18 -29.76 33.81
CA PRO A 712 0.13 -30.38 34.01
C PRO A 712 0.05 -31.87 34.38
N GLU A 713 -1.05 -32.32 34.97
CA GLU A 713 -1.35 -33.73 35.24
C GLU A 713 -2.75 -34.10 34.72
N LYS A 714 -2.92 -35.30 34.17
CA LYS A 714 -4.20 -35.76 33.60
C LYS A 714 -5.35 -35.62 34.60
N GLY A 715 -6.35 -34.80 34.24
CA GLY A 715 -7.53 -34.50 35.03
C GLY A 715 -7.33 -33.47 36.16
N LYS A 716 -6.13 -32.89 36.31
CA LYS A 716 -5.83 -31.86 37.32
C LYS A 716 -5.47 -30.55 36.63
N TYR A 717 -6.44 -29.64 36.60
CA TYR A 717 -6.32 -28.34 35.95
C TYR A 717 -5.76 -27.28 36.90
N ASN A 718 -4.83 -26.47 36.40
CA ASN A 718 -4.11 -25.44 37.14
C ASN A 718 -4.78 -24.05 36.99
N TRP A 719 -6.06 -23.97 37.35
CA TRP A 719 -6.87 -22.75 37.15
C TRP A 719 -6.27 -21.52 37.83
N GLU A 720 -5.80 -21.67 39.07
CA GLU A 720 -5.28 -20.55 39.86
C GLU A 720 -4.03 -19.92 39.21
N GLU A 721 -3.10 -20.71 38.69
CA GLU A 721 -1.89 -20.19 38.05
C GLU A 721 -2.21 -19.51 36.71
N ILE A 722 -3.11 -20.10 35.90
CA ILE A 722 -3.57 -19.50 34.64
C ILE A 722 -4.28 -18.16 34.90
N GLU A 723 -5.25 -18.14 35.81
CA GLU A 723 -6.02 -16.93 36.13
C GLU A 723 -5.12 -15.84 36.73
N ASN A 724 -4.08 -16.21 37.49
CA ASN A 724 -3.06 -15.29 38.01
C ASN A 724 -2.12 -14.76 36.92
N LYS A 725 -1.59 -15.62 36.03
CA LYS A 725 -0.72 -15.25 34.91
C LYS A 725 -1.39 -14.20 34.02
N PHE A 726 -2.63 -14.45 33.64
CA PHE A 726 -3.42 -13.56 32.80
C PHE A 726 -4.23 -12.51 33.58
N GLN A 727 -3.97 -12.35 34.88
CA GLN A 727 -4.48 -11.27 35.73
C GLN A 727 -6.03 -11.15 35.71
N PHE A 728 -6.78 -12.26 35.70
CA PHE A 728 -8.24 -12.25 35.55
C PHE A 728 -8.96 -11.35 36.55
N GLU A 729 -8.56 -11.40 37.84
CA GLU A 729 -9.13 -10.58 38.90
C GLU A 729 -8.93 -9.07 38.69
N LYS A 730 -7.79 -8.67 38.10
CA LYS A 730 -7.52 -7.27 37.76
C LYS A 730 -8.48 -6.81 36.66
N TRP A 731 -8.56 -7.56 35.56
CA TRP A 731 -9.40 -7.19 34.42
C TRP A 731 -10.88 -7.16 34.77
N LYS A 732 -11.34 -8.13 35.58
CA LYS A 732 -12.68 -8.12 36.16
C LYS A 732 -12.98 -6.87 36.97
N LYS A 733 -12.05 -6.43 37.83
CA LYS A 733 -12.20 -5.21 38.64
C LYS A 733 -12.21 -3.94 37.79
N GLU A 734 -11.49 -3.93 36.68
CA GLU A 734 -11.45 -2.83 35.72
C GLU A 734 -12.65 -2.82 34.76
N GLY A 735 -13.45 -3.89 34.72
CA GLY A 735 -14.57 -4.06 33.79
C GLY A 735 -14.13 -4.47 32.37
N THR A 736 -12.87 -4.87 32.22
CA THR A 736 -12.25 -5.35 30.99
C THR A 736 -12.53 -6.85 30.82
N ARG A 737 -12.91 -7.24 29.60
CA ARG A 737 -13.28 -8.62 29.27
C ARG A 737 -12.14 -9.35 28.56
N ILE A 738 -12.20 -10.67 28.54
CA ILE A 738 -11.11 -11.52 28.05
C ILE A 738 -11.55 -12.23 26.77
N ASN A 739 -10.72 -12.12 25.73
CA ASN A 739 -10.74 -13.00 24.57
C ASN A 739 -9.78 -14.17 24.85
N LEU A 740 -10.30 -15.39 24.90
CA LEU A 740 -9.56 -16.58 25.31
C LEU A 740 -9.26 -17.45 24.08
N ARG A 741 -7.99 -17.79 23.87
CA ARG A 741 -7.56 -18.83 22.92
C ARG A 741 -6.93 -20.00 23.69
N PHE A 742 -7.24 -21.22 23.27
CA PHE A 742 -6.64 -22.45 23.80
C PHE A 742 -5.80 -23.10 22.72
N VAL A 743 -4.51 -23.31 23.00
CA VAL A 743 -3.47 -23.64 21.99
C VAL A 743 -2.74 -24.93 22.34
N LEU A 744 -2.41 -25.71 21.30
CA LEU A 744 -1.72 -27.00 21.37
C LEU A 744 -0.28 -26.94 20.83
N ASP A 745 0.06 -25.87 20.12
CA ASP A 745 1.30 -25.62 19.39
C ASP A 745 1.48 -24.10 19.29
N ASP A 746 2.33 -23.52 20.13
CA ASP A 746 2.64 -22.08 20.21
C ASP A 746 4.13 -21.87 19.91
N PRO A 747 4.53 -21.87 18.62
CA PRO A 747 5.93 -21.86 18.25
C PRO A 747 6.73 -20.71 18.86
N GLY A 748 7.92 -21.03 19.36
CA GLY A 748 8.81 -20.07 20.01
C GLY A 748 10.25 -20.14 19.48
N ASN A 749 11.17 -19.55 20.25
CA ASN A 749 12.60 -19.61 19.95
C ASN A 749 13.29 -20.88 20.50
N GLY A 750 12.59 -21.66 21.33
CA GLY A 750 13.07 -22.90 21.94
C GLY A 750 12.22 -24.12 21.52
N PRO A 751 12.73 -25.36 21.69
CA PRO A 751 11.98 -26.59 21.39
C PRO A 751 10.95 -26.86 22.50
N GLU A 752 9.98 -25.96 22.62
CA GLU A 752 8.90 -26.05 23.60
C GLU A 752 7.81 -26.99 23.08
N MET A 753 7.05 -27.56 24.00
CA MET A 753 5.92 -28.44 23.70
C MET A 753 4.75 -27.96 24.52
N ASP A 754 3.64 -27.67 23.84
CA ASP A 754 2.48 -26.99 24.43
C ASP A 754 1.34 -27.93 24.80
N ILE A 755 1.50 -29.23 24.51
CA ILE A 755 0.71 -30.29 25.12
C ILE A 755 1.34 -30.80 26.43
N PRO A 756 0.55 -31.29 27.40
CA PRO A 756 1.10 -31.83 28.64
C PRO A 756 2.02 -33.04 28.45
N ASP A 757 3.04 -33.16 29.30
CA ASP A 757 3.99 -34.29 29.26
C ASP A 757 3.29 -35.65 29.40
N TRP A 758 2.22 -35.74 30.20
CA TRP A 758 1.46 -36.99 30.35
C TRP A 758 0.76 -37.38 29.04
N LEU A 759 0.26 -36.41 28.28
CA LEU A 759 -0.45 -36.64 27.02
C LEU A 759 0.53 -37.08 25.94
N TYR A 760 1.67 -36.39 25.83
CA TYR A 760 2.75 -36.80 24.94
C TYR A 760 3.21 -38.24 25.21
N ASN A 761 3.42 -38.60 26.48
CA ASN A 761 3.79 -39.96 26.86
C ASN A 761 2.71 -41.00 26.52
N GLU A 762 1.43 -40.68 26.70
CA GLU A 762 0.29 -41.55 26.36
C GLU A 762 0.16 -41.75 24.85
N LEU A 763 0.39 -40.68 24.07
CA LEU A 763 0.45 -40.74 22.61
C LEU A 763 1.58 -41.66 22.13
N ILE A 764 2.79 -41.51 22.67
CA ILE A 764 3.91 -42.41 22.36
C ILE A 764 3.59 -43.85 22.73
N GLN A 765 3.00 -44.07 23.92
CA GLN A 765 2.67 -45.41 24.40
C GLN A 765 1.64 -46.10 23.50
N THR A 766 0.67 -45.34 22.98
CA THR A 766 -0.47 -45.88 22.23
C THR A 766 -0.21 -45.96 20.73
N GLU A 767 0.48 -44.96 20.17
CA GLU A 767 0.59 -44.72 18.72
C GLU A 767 2.06 -44.68 18.24
N GLY A 768 3.02 -44.80 19.15
CA GLY A 768 4.46 -44.69 18.85
C GLY A 768 4.92 -43.24 18.72
N THR A 769 6.25 -43.03 18.65
CA THR A 769 6.85 -41.69 18.54
C THR A 769 6.35 -40.92 17.32
N ASP A 770 6.27 -41.58 16.16
CA ASP A 770 5.75 -40.96 14.93
C ASP A 770 4.25 -40.67 15.01
N GLY A 771 3.50 -41.46 15.78
CA GLY A 771 2.06 -41.27 16.00
C GLY A 771 1.74 -40.13 16.97
N ALA A 772 2.71 -39.70 17.79
CA ALA A 772 2.50 -38.60 18.73
C ALA A 772 2.52 -37.22 18.07
N GLY A 773 3.33 -37.03 17.03
CA GLY A 773 3.48 -35.75 16.35
C GLY A 773 4.90 -35.53 15.80
N LYS A 774 5.25 -34.28 15.51
CA LYS A 774 6.52 -33.88 14.93
C LYS A 774 7.15 -32.73 15.71
N TRP A 775 8.42 -32.92 16.07
CA TRP A 775 9.29 -31.83 16.50
C TRP A 775 9.81 -31.10 15.27
N TYR A 776 9.83 -29.77 15.32
CA TYR A 776 10.35 -28.93 14.25
C TYR A 776 11.31 -27.86 14.78
N ASP A 777 12.29 -27.51 13.94
CA ASP A 777 13.30 -26.48 14.21
C ASP A 777 13.53 -25.68 12.94
N THR A 778 12.88 -24.52 12.86
CA THR A 778 13.04 -23.57 11.76
C THR A 778 13.48 -22.21 12.31
N PRO A 779 14.02 -21.32 11.48
CA PRO A 779 14.27 -19.93 11.88
C PRO A 779 12.96 -19.23 12.29
N PRO A 780 13.01 -18.22 13.20
CA PRO A 780 11.83 -17.43 13.58
C PRO A 780 11.15 -16.70 12.40
N SER A 781 11.87 -16.48 11.31
CA SER A 781 11.33 -15.91 10.07
C SER A 781 10.44 -16.87 9.26
N VAL A 782 10.37 -18.15 9.66
CA VAL A 782 9.51 -19.18 9.05
C VAL A 782 8.38 -19.53 10.01
N VAL A 783 8.65 -20.38 11.01
CA VAL A 783 7.70 -20.71 12.08
C VAL A 783 8.35 -20.78 13.46
N GLY A 784 9.69 -20.77 13.56
CA GLY A 784 10.39 -20.99 14.82
C GLY A 784 10.49 -22.49 15.17
N LYS A 785 10.44 -22.80 16.46
CA LYS A 785 10.70 -24.15 17.00
C LYS A 785 9.56 -24.60 17.91
N GLY A 786 9.32 -25.90 17.94
CA GLY A 786 8.30 -26.48 18.83
C GLY A 786 7.93 -27.92 18.49
N PHE A 787 6.73 -28.32 18.92
CA PHE A 787 6.15 -29.65 18.70
C PHE A 787 4.70 -29.57 18.20
N SER A 788 4.45 -30.07 16.99
CA SER A 788 3.10 -30.18 16.45
C SER A 788 2.54 -31.58 16.74
N PRO A 789 1.46 -31.71 17.52
CA PRO A 789 0.88 -33.00 17.82
C PRO A 789 0.18 -33.59 16.59
N ASN A 790 0.11 -34.92 16.51
CA ASN A 790 -0.64 -35.59 15.45
C ASN A 790 -2.15 -35.36 15.66
N TYR A 791 -2.73 -34.37 14.98
CA TYR A 791 -4.15 -34.04 15.08
C TYR A 791 -5.10 -35.15 14.63
N SER A 792 -4.62 -36.19 13.94
CA SER A 792 -5.42 -37.37 13.58
C SER A 792 -5.41 -38.47 14.66
N SER A 793 -4.70 -38.27 15.77
CA SER A 793 -4.66 -39.22 16.90
C SER A 793 -6.03 -39.33 17.57
N PRO A 794 -6.62 -40.55 17.67
CA PRO A 794 -7.84 -40.76 18.44
C PRO A 794 -7.68 -40.45 19.93
N VAL A 795 -6.48 -40.66 20.49
CA VAL A 795 -6.17 -40.31 21.89
C VAL A 795 -6.22 -38.80 22.07
N LEU A 796 -5.54 -38.05 21.20
CA LEU A 796 -5.53 -36.58 21.26
C LEU A 796 -6.94 -35.99 21.12
N ILE A 797 -7.73 -36.48 20.16
CA ILE A 797 -9.12 -36.03 19.93
C ILE A 797 -9.98 -36.25 21.18
N ALA A 798 -9.90 -37.44 21.79
CA ALA A 798 -10.68 -37.77 22.98
C ALA A 798 -10.28 -36.93 24.21
N GLU A 799 -8.97 -36.74 24.42
CA GLU A 799 -8.47 -35.90 25.51
C GLU A 799 -8.76 -34.42 25.28
N HIS A 800 -8.76 -33.96 24.03
CA HIS A 800 -9.14 -32.60 23.68
C HIS A 800 -10.62 -32.37 24.01
N GLU A 801 -11.53 -33.30 23.68
CA GLU A 801 -12.93 -33.20 24.09
C GLU A 801 -13.06 -33.00 25.61
N ARG A 802 -12.29 -33.77 26.40
CA ARG A 802 -12.29 -33.68 27.86
C ARG A 802 -11.78 -32.32 28.35
N ALA A 803 -10.69 -31.79 27.76
CA ALA A 803 -10.14 -30.49 28.10
C ALA A 803 -11.10 -29.34 27.75
N ILE A 804 -11.69 -29.34 26.55
CA ILE A 804 -12.68 -28.33 26.14
C ILE A 804 -13.92 -28.37 27.02
N LYS A 805 -14.37 -29.57 27.41
CA LYS A 805 -15.48 -29.72 28.36
C LYS A 805 -15.16 -29.05 29.70
N ALA A 806 -13.96 -29.25 30.25
CA ALA A 806 -13.56 -28.63 31.52
C ALA A 806 -13.42 -27.11 31.40
N LEU A 807 -12.84 -26.60 30.31
CA LEU A 807 -12.79 -25.17 30.01
C LEU A 807 -14.20 -24.56 29.92
N ALA A 808 -15.13 -25.23 29.26
CA ALA A 808 -16.51 -24.76 29.15
C ALA A 808 -17.25 -24.82 30.50
N GLU A 809 -17.04 -25.86 31.31
CA GLU A 809 -17.57 -25.94 32.68
C GLU A 809 -17.09 -24.76 33.55
N ARG A 810 -15.85 -24.29 33.33
CA ARG A 810 -15.30 -23.11 34.00
C ARG A 810 -15.84 -21.79 33.43
N TYR A 811 -15.85 -21.64 32.10
CA TYR A 811 -15.94 -20.32 31.44
C TYR A 811 -17.18 -20.08 30.56
N ASN A 812 -17.98 -21.10 30.20
CA ASN A 812 -19.11 -20.90 29.26
C ASN A 812 -20.15 -19.91 29.77
N ASN A 813 -20.37 -19.86 31.08
CA ASN A 813 -21.29 -18.90 31.72
C ASN A 813 -20.56 -17.76 32.45
N ASP A 814 -19.23 -17.73 32.35
CA ASP A 814 -18.42 -16.64 32.86
C ASP A 814 -18.65 -15.40 31.98
N GLN A 815 -18.87 -14.27 32.62
CA GLN A 815 -19.33 -13.05 32.00
C GLN A 815 -18.18 -12.10 31.65
N GLU A 816 -17.02 -12.35 32.23
CA GLU A 816 -15.75 -11.70 31.96
C GLU A 816 -15.11 -12.28 30.69
N ILE A 817 -15.42 -13.52 30.30
CA ILE A 817 -15.03 -14.07 28.99
C ILE A 817 -15.96 -13.55 27.89
N ALA A 818 -15.43 -12.68 27.03
CA ALA A 818 -16.16 -12.11 25.90
C ALA A 818 -16.29 -13.11 24.74
N PHE A 819 -15.15 -13.66 24.32
CA PHE A 819 -15.01 -14.50 23.13
C PHE A 819 -14.15 -15.71 23.45
N VAL A 820 -14.39 -16.80 22.74
CA VAL A 820 -13.52 -17.97 22.75
C VAL A 820 -13.06 -18.23 21.32
N GLN A 821 -11.78 -18.04 21.06
CA GLN A 821 -11.19 -18.42 19.79
C GLN A 821 -10.86 -19.91 19.80
N ILE A 822 -11.25 -20.57 18.71
CA ILE A 822 -10.87 -21.94 18.46
C ILE A 822 -9.42 -21.90 17.97
N GLY A 823 -8.48 -22.34 18.81
CA GLY A 823 -7.04 -22.30 18.54
C GLY A 823 -6.34 -23.65 18.69
N SER A 824 -7.11 -24.75 18.76
CA SER A 824 -6.56 -26.07 19.07
C SER A 824 -5.83 -26.76 17.91
N LEU A 825 -5.86 -26.18 16.72
CA LEU A 825 -5.28 -26.77 15.51
C LEU A 825 -4.30 -25.80 14.84
N GLY A 826 -3.14 -26.34 14.49
CA GLY A 826 -2.08 -25.60 13.80
C GLY A 826 -1.25 -24.70 14.70
N HIS A 827 -0.17 -24.18 14.12
CA HIS A 827 0.73 -23.23 14.75
C HIS A 827 -0.04 -21.97 15.18
N TRP A 828 0.20 -21.52 16.42
CA TRP A 828 -0.48 -20.38 17.06
C TRP A 828 -2.01 -20.51 17.13
N GLY A 829 -2.58 -21.66 16.77
CA GLY A 829 -4.02 -21.86 16.61
C GLY A 829 -4.62 -21.31 15.30
N GLU A 830 -3.80 -21.13 14.26
CA GLU A 830 -4.20 -20.54 12.97
C GLU A 830 -4.67 -21.54 11.91
N PHE A 831 -4.89 -22.81 12.25
CA PHE A 831 -5.38 -23.83 11.31
C PHE A 831 -4.45 -24.00 10.09
N HIS A 832 -3.14 -24.07 10.34
CA HIS A 832 -2.15 -24.56 9.39
C HIS A 832 -0.95 -25.16 10.13
N ASN A 833 -0.28 -26.11 9.48
CA ASN A 833 1.02 -26.64 9.91
C ASN A 833 2.12 -26.21 8.93
N TRP A 834 1.97 -25.09 8.22
CA TRP A 834 3.02 -24.66 7.30
C TRP A 834 4.34 -24.36 8.05
N PRO A 835 5.50 -24.87 7.59
CA PRO A 835 5.69 -25.82 6.48
C PRO A 835 5.44 -27.30 6.87
N GLU A 836 4.47 -27.96 6.22
CA GLU A 836 3.95 -29.27 6.65
C GLU A 836 4.95 -30.43 6.47
N GLU A 837 5.92 -30.28 5.57
CA GLU A 837 7.01 -31.23 5.37
C GLU A 837 7.97 -31.29 6.56
N VAL A 838 8.01 -30.23 7.37
CA VAL A 838 8.83 -30.12 8.57
C VAL A 838 8.01 -30.40 9.83
N SER A 839 6.89 -29.72 10.02
CA SER A 839 6.09 -29.79 11.25
C SER A 839 4.94 -30.81 11.19
N GLY A 840 4.77 -31.50 10.05
CA GLY A 840 3.76 -32.54 9.88
C GLY A 840 2.45 -32.03 9.25
N LYS A 841 1.69 -32.94 8.66
CA LYS A 841 0.50 -32.58 7.86
C LYS A 841 -0.64 -32.04 8.71
N PHE A 842 -1.30 -31.00 8.21
CA PHE A 842 -2.58 -30.57 8.76
C PHE A 842 -3.66 -31.62 8.43
N PRO A 843 -4.60 -31.90 9.34
CA PRO A 843 -5.60 -32.94 9.14
C PRO A 843 -6.68 -32.56 8.11
N ASN A 844 -7.34 -33.57 7.54
CA ASN A 844 -8.52 -33.37 6.70
C ASN A 844 -9.73 -32.84 7.48
N LEU A 845 -10.74 -32.36 6.76
CA LEU A 845 -11.98 -31.77 7.31
C LEU A 845 -12.69 -32.67 8.33
N SER A 846 -12.88 -33.95 8.04
CA SER A 846 -13.51 -34.91 8.97
C SER A 846 -12.82 -35.01 10.34
N VAL A 847 -11.52 -34.68 10.41
CA VAL A 847 -10.75 -34.65 11.65
C VAL A 847 -10.79 -33.25 12.27
N SER A 848 -10.51 -32.19 11.50
CA SER A 848 -10.55 -30.82 12.04
C SER A 848 -11.92 -30.45 12.61
N ASP A 849 -12.99 -30.92 11.98
CA ASP A 849 -14.36 -30.66 12.41
C ASP A 849 -14.70 -31.32 13.75
N GLN A 850 -13.99 -32.39 14.15
CA GLN A 850 -14.17 -32.98 15.49
C GLN A 850 -13.69 -32.02 16.58
N TYR A 851 -12.54 -31.38 16.39
CA TYR A 851 -12.02 -30.37 17.33
C TYR A 851 -12.98 -29.19 17.45
N VAL A 852 -13.43 -28.63 16.32
CA VAL A 852 -14.43 -27.54 16.30
C VAL A 852 -15.73 -27.99 16.96
N GLY A 853 -16.18 -29.21 16.68
CA GLY A 853 -17.37 -29.84 17.26
C GLY A 853 -17.34 -29.90 18.80
N HIS A 854 -16.18 -30.09 19.40
CA HIS A 854 -16.04 -30.05 20.87
C HIS A 854 -16.37 -28.67 21.44
N TYR A 855 -15.90 -27.59 20.82
CA TYR A 855 -16.25 -26.22 21.23
C TYR A 855 -17.75 -25.97 21.06
N LEU A 856 -18.31 -26.30 19.89
CA LEU A 856 -19.75 -26.13 19.60
C LEU A 856 -20.64 -26.87 20.60
N LYS A 857 -20.20 -28.06 21.04
CA LYS A 857 -20.94 -28.90 21.99
C LYS A 857 -21.00 -28.32 23.40
N TYR A 858 -19.91 -27.71 23.88
CA TYR A 858 -19.80 -27.30 25.28
C TYR A 858 -19.89 -25.77 25.51
N PHE A 859 -19.38 -24.95 24.58
CA PHE A 859 -19.49 -23.49 24.63
C PHE A 859 -20.77 -22.98 23.97
N THR A 860 -21.90 -23.21 24.62
CA THR A 860 -23.24 -22.86 24.11
C THR A 860 -23.65 -21.40 24.34
N ASN A 861 -22.97 -20.69 25.23
CA ASN A 861 -23.28 -19.30 25.63
C ASN A 861 -22.10 -18.34 25.37
N LYS A 862 -21.21 -18.71 24.44
CA LYS A 862 -20.06 -17.91 24.03
C LYS A 862 -20.02 -17.80 22.51
N MET A 863 -19.59 -16.64 22.03
CA MET A 863 -19.32 -16.46 20.61
C MET A 863 -17.96 -17.06 20.31
N LEU A 864 -17.95 -18.00 19.36
CA LEU A 864 -16.76 -18.69 18.90
C LEU A 864 -16.26 -18.06 17.61
N GLY A 865 -14.94 -18.09 17.37
CA GLY A 865 -14.38 -17.71 16.08
C GLY A 865 -13.22 -18.57 15.62
N MET A 866 -13.01 -18.59 14.31
CA MET A 866 -12.00 -19.40 13.60
C MET A 866 -11.16 -18.54 12.65
N ARG A 867 -9.93 -18.97 12.37
CA ARG A 867 -9.01 -18.25 11.48
C ARG A 867 -9.51 -18.15 10.03
N LYS A 868 -10.10 -19.25 9.53
CA LYS A 868 -10.54 -19.40 8.13
C LYS A 868 -12.00 -19.82 8.07
N PRO A 869 -12.74 -19.50 7.00
CA PRO A 869 -14.17 -19.76 6.91
C PRO A 869 -14.45 -21.21 6.49
N PHE A 870 -14.14 -22.20 7.34
CA PHE A 870 -14.42 -23.61 7.07
C PHE A 870 -15.95 -23.86 6.90
N PRO A 871 -16.38 -24.91 6.16
CA PRO A 871 -17.80 -25.25 6.03
C PRO A 871 -18.54 -25.38 7.37
N ILE A 872 -17.89 -25.96 8.39
CA ILE A 872 -18.44 -26.05 9.75
C ILE A 872 -18.63 -24.68 10.42
N ALA A 873 -17.75 -23.71 10.13
CA ALA A 873 -17.88 -22.33 10.61
C ALA A 873 -19.11 -21.66 9.99
N SER A 874 -19.30 -21.83 8.67
CA SER A 874 -20.46 -21.31 7.94
C SER A 874 -21.76 -21.92 8.45
N ALA A 875 -21.81 -23.25 8.60
CA ALA A 875 -22.98 -23.98 9.06
C ALA A 875 -23.42 -23.58 10.49
N ASN A 876 -22.49 -23.14 11.34
CA ASN A 876 -22.73 -22.79 12.74
C ASN A 876 -22.66 -21.28 13.03
N LYS A 877 -22.52 -20.43 12.01
CA LYS A 877 -22.50 -18.96 12.15
C LYS A 877 -21.40 -18.45 13.08
N LEU A 878 -20.18 -18.96 12.90
CA LEU A 878 -19.04 -18.54 13.73
C LEU A 878 -18.48 -17.19 13.30
N GLY A 879 -17.79 -16.52 14.23
CA GLY A 879 -16.95 -15.35 13.92
C GLY A 879 -15.68 -15.78 13.20
N LEU A 880 -14.98 -14.82 12.61
CA LEU A 880 -13.70 -15.06 11.95
C LEU A 880 -12.62 -14.11 12.49
N PHE A 881 -11.37 -14.54 12.43
CA PHE A 881 -10.23 -13.68 12.78
C PHE A 881 -9.11 -13.72 11.73
N ASN A 882 -8.45 -12.57 11.55
CA ASN A 882 -7.37 -12.34 10.61
C ASN A 882 -6.08 -11.94 11.35
N ASP A 883 -5.19 -12.90 11.62
CA ASP A 883 -3.94 -12.66 12.36
C ASP A 883 -2.78 -12.16 11.46
N VAL A 884 -3.11 -11.69 10.25
CA VAL A 884 -2.17 -11.03 9.31
C VAL A 884 -2.70 -9.66 8.86
N PHE A 885 -3.56 -9.03 9.68
CA PHE A 885 -4.15 -7.74 9.37
C PHE A 885 -3.07 -6.67 9.18
N GLY A 886 -3.29 -5.72 8.27
CA GLY A 886 -2.34 -4.68 7.91
C GLY A 886 -1.46 -5.04 6.70
N SER A 887 -1.26 -6.32 6.41
CA SER A 887 -0.69 -6.75 5.13
C SER A 887 -1.76 -6.74 4.05
N LYS A 888 -1.61 -5.87 3.03
CA LYS A 888 -2.61 -5.66 1.98
C LYS A 888 -2.97 -6.96 1.26
N GLY A 889 -2.00 -7.63 0.65
CA GLY A 889 -2.22 -8.87 -0.09
C GLY A 889 -2.81 -9.98 0.78
N ALA A 890 -2.27 -10.18 1.98
CA ALA A 890 -2.73 -11.24 2.89
C ALA A 890 -4.16 -10.98 3.41
N THR A 891 -4.48 -9.71 3.72
CA THR A 891 -5.83 -9.32 4.16
C THR A 891 -6.83 -9.40 3.02
N ASP A 892 -6.47 -8.97 1.80
CA ASP A 892 -7.34 -9.12 0.61
C ASP A 892 -7.62 -10.60 0.31
N THR A 893 -6.62 -11.48 0.44
CA THR A 893 -6.80 -12.93 0.33
C THR A 893 -7.75 -13.46 1.41
N TRP A 894 -7.60 -13.04 2.66
CA TRP A 894 -8.50 -13.47 3.73
C TRP A 894 -9.95 -12.99 3.49
N VAL A 895 -10.13 -11.74 3.05
CA VAL A 895 -11.45 -11.20 2.67
C VAL A 895 -12.05 -12.01 1.52
N ASP A 896 -11.24 -12.33 0.49
CA ASP A 896 -11.66 -13.18 -0.62
C ASP A 896 -12.15 -14.55 -0.14
N TRP A 897 -11.44 -15.18 0.80
CA TRP A 897 -11.91 -16.45 1.39
C TRP A 897 -13.30 -16.32 2.01
N THR A 898 -13.62 -15.19 2.66
CA THR A 898 -14.96 -14.99 3.21
C THR A 898 -16.04 -14.85 2.13
N VAL A 899 -15.72 -14.24 0.98
CA VAL A 899 -16.68 -13.94 -0.09
C VAL A 899 -16.84 -15.09 -1.07
N ASN A 900 -15.71 -15.60 -1.56
CA ASN A 900 -15.62 -16.61 -2.61
C ASN A 900 -15.34 -18.02 -2.09
N GLY A 901 -15.14 -18.16 -0.78
CA GLY A 901 -14.83 -19.43 -0.12
C GLY A 901 -13.32 -19.67 -0.16
N TRP A 902 -12.80 -20.35 0.87
CA TRP A 902 -11.37 -20.64 1.00
C TRP A 902 -10.85 -21.46 -0.19
N ASN A 903 -10.12 -20.81 -1.08
CA ASN A 903 -9.63 -21.38 -2.34
C ASN A 903 -8.47 -22.38 -2.16
N GLU A 904 -7.84 -22.42 -0.98
CA GLU A 904 -6.78 -23.38 -0.64
C GLU A 904 -7.31 -24.61 0.12
N ILE A 905 -8.64 -24.81 0.20
CA ILE A 905 -9.23 -25.93 0.95
C ILE A 905 -8.96 -27.30 0.33
N GLY A 906 -8.62 -27.34 -0.97
CA GLY A 906 -8.50 -28.54 -1.79
C GLY A 906 -7.66 -29.67 -1.19
N PRO A 907 -6.44 -29.41 -0.69
CA PRO A 907 -5.59 -30.44 -0.07
C PRO A 907 -6.18 -31.08 1.20
N TYR A 908 -7.15 -30.44 1.86
CA TYR A 908 -7.68 -30.86 3.16
C TYR A 908 -9.07 -31.50 3.07
N VAL A 909 -9.68 -31.55 1.88
CA VAL A 909 -10.99 -32.19 1.71
C VAL A 909 -10.89 -33.70 1.92
N ASP A 910 -11.98 -34.32 2.38
CA ASP A 910 -11.99 -35.75 2.57
C ASP A 910 -11.96 -36.50 1.23
N ASN A 911 -11.39 -37.71 1.25
CA ASN A 911 -11.24 -38.50 0.03
C ASN A 911 -12.61 -38.82 -0.59
N GLY A 912 -12.80 -38.42 -1.85
CA GLY A 912 -14.04 -38.60 -2.60
C GLY A 912 -14.98 -37.39 -2.56
N GLU A 913 -14.64 -36.32 -1.84
CA GLU A 913 -15.35 -35.04 -1.90
C GLU A 913 -14.88 -34.18 -3.08
N ASP A 914 -15.79 -33.35 -3.59
CA ASP A 914 -15.49 -32.37 -4.64
C ASP A 914 -15.05 -31.04 -3.99
N SER A 915 -13.79 -30.66 -4.19
CA SER A 915 -13.20 -29.47 -3.56
C SER A 915 -13.95 -28.18 -3.89
N ALA A 916 -14.49 -28.04 -5.11
CA ALA A 916 -15.25 -26.85 -5.50
C ALA A 916 -16.58 -26.73 -4.72
N THR A 917 -17.25 -27.86 -4.47
CA THR A 917 -18.45 -27.90 -3.63
C THR A 917 -18.14 -27.52 -2.18
N VAL A 918 -17.04 -28.05 -1.63
CA VAL A 918 -16.60 -27.74 -0.27
C VAL A 918 -16.18 -26.27 -0.13
N GLN A 919 -15.44 -25.71 -1.10
CA GLN A 919 -15.16 -24.28 -1.17
C GLN A 919 -16.45 -23.45 -1.26
N GLY A 920 -17.43 -23.90 -2.05
CA GLY A 920 -18.74 -23.25 -2.11
C GLY A 920 -19.46 -23.18 -0.77
N ALA A 921 -19.35 -24.24 0.05
CA ALA A 921 -19.93 -24.32 1.39
C ALA A 921 -19.16 -23.50 2.44
N SER A 922 -17.92 -23.13 2.15
CA SER A 922 -17.02 -22.36 3.02
C SER A 922 -17.26 -20.83 2.90
N LYS A 923 -18.14 -20.38 2.00
CA LYS A 923 -18.49 -18.95 1.86
C LYS A 923 -19.20 -18.41 3.10
N MET A 924 -18.77 -17.22 3.56
CA MET A 924 -19.31 -16.52 4.71
C MET A 924 -19.32 -14.98 4.54
N PRO A 925 -19.80 -14.38 3.42
CA PRO A 925 -19.64 -12.93 3.15
C PRO A 925 -20.35 -12.01 4.16
N ASP A 926 -21.34 -12.54 4.86
CA ASP A 926 -22.21 -11.81 5.79
C ASP A 926 -21.96 -12.19 7.28
N PHE A 927 -20.84 -12.86 7.59
CA PHE A 927 -20.58 -13.37 8.94
C PHE A 927 -20.59 -12.28 10.01
N TRP A 928 -20.02 -11.13 9.67
CA TRP A 928 -19.96 -9.93 10.49
C TRP A 928 -21.34 -9.39 10.91
N LYS A 929 -22.45 -9.82 10.30
CA LYS A 929 -23.79 -9.42 10.72
C LYS A 929 -24.26 -10.15 11.98
N TYR A 930 -23.65 -11.28 12.32
CA TYR A 930 -24.08 -12.15 13.42
C TYR A 930 -22.95 -12.60 14.36
N ALA A 931 -21.69 -12.44 13.97
CA ALA A 931 -20.53 -12.74 14.79
C ALA A 931 -19.38 -11.76 14.53
N TYR A 932 -18.39 -11.70 15.43
CA TYR A 932 -17.29 -10.76 15.30
C TYR A 932 -16.37 -11.07 14.12
N SER A 933 -15.75 -10.01 13.61
CA SER A 933 -14.48 -10.04 12.87
C SER A 933 -13.38 -9.49 13.77
N GLY A 934 -12.26 -10.20 13.90
CA GLY A 934 -11.14 -9.73 14.72
C GLY A 934 -9.81 -10.19 14.16
N GLY A 935 -8.79 -10.27 15.01
CA GLY A 935 -7.44 -10.72 14.66
C GLY A 935 -6.38 -9.75 15.16
N GLU A 936 -5.17 -9.83 14.61
CA GLU A 936 -4.04 -9.01 15.01
C GLU A 936 -3.25 -8.43 13.84
N PHE A 937 -2.46 -7.38 14.12
CA PHE A 937 -1.55 -6.82 13.12
C PHE A 937 -0.39 -7.78 12.82
N HIS A 938 -0.03 -7.88 11.54
CA HIS A 938 1.04 -8.74 11.07
C HIS A 938 2.40 -8.39 11.73
N SER A 939 3.28 -9.39 11.78
CA SER A 939 4.68 -9.25 12.23
C SER A 939 4.85 -8.74 13.68
N GLY A 940 3.79 -8.76 14.51
CA GLY A 940 3.85 -8.35 15.92
C GLY A 940 4.12 -6.86 16.14
N ASN A 941 4.05 -6.02 15.11
CA ASN A 941 4.33 -4.58 15.20
C ASN A 941 3.19 -3.75 14.59
N PRO A 942 2.30 -3.17 15.42
CA PRO A 942 1.15 -2.42 14.91
C PRO A 942 1.53 -1.15 14.14
N MET A 943 2.73 -0.59 14.37
CA MET A 943 3.16 0.65 13.69
C MET A 943 3.51 0.44 12.21
N LEU A 944 3.70 -0.80 11.77
CA LEU A 944 3.79 -1.10 10.34
C LEU A 944 2.49 -0.77 9.59
N SER A 945 1.36 -0.70 10.31
CA SER A 945 0.03 -0.51 9.72
C SER A 945 -0.69 0.77 10.21
N LEU A 946 -0.11 1.50 11.16
CA LEU A 946 -0.73 2.67 11.79
C LEU A 946 0.02 4.00 11.55
N SER A 947 1.14 3.95 10.80
CA SER A 947 1.87 5.15 10.42
C SER A 947 1.08 5.99 9.40
N ASP A 948 1.52 7.23 9.19
CA ASP A 948 0.88 8.13 8.22
C ASP A 948 0.91 7.61 6.76
N SER A 949 1.86 6.72 6.43
CA SER A 949 1.97 6.12 5.10
C SER A 949 1.14 4.85 4.92
N THR A 950 0.74 4.16 6.00
CA THR A 950 0.03 2.86 5.92
C THR A 950 -1.41 2.90 6.44
N ILE A 951 -1.79 3.93 7.20
CA ILE A 951 -3.12 4.04 7.81
C ILE A 951 -4.27 3.96 6.80
N MET A 952 -4.13 4.53 5.59
CA MET A 952 -5.22 4.56 4.62
C MET A 952 -5.63 3.15 4.17
N GLU A 953 -4.66 2.26 4.01
CA GLU A 953 -4.90 0.87 3.69
C GLU A 953 -5.54 0.13 4.89
N THR A 954 -5.07 0.39 6.10
CA THR A 954 -5.66 -0.14 7.34
C THR A 954 -7.13 0.27 7.53
N LEU A 955 -7.49 1.53 7.24
CA LEU A 955 -8.88 1.99 7.28
C LEU A 955 -9.73 1.27 6.23
N ARG A 956 -9.21 1.03 5.01
CA ARG A 956 -9.89 0.25 3.98
C ARG A 956 -10.12 -1.19 4.46
N GLN A 957 -9.08 -1.85 4.98
CA GLN A 957 -9.14 -3.21 5.49
C GLN A 957 -10.17 -3.36 6.61
N ALA A 958 -10.22 -2.42 7.57
CA ALA A 958 -11.19 -2.46 8.66
C ALA A 958 -12.64 -2.38 8.15
N ARG A 959 -12.89 -1.60 7.09
CA ARG A 959 -14.21 -1.49 6.45
C ARG A 959 -14.61 -2.77 5.73
N VAL A 960 -13.74 -3.31 4.88
CA VAL A 960 -14.08 -4.51 4.07
C VAL A 960 -14.16 -5.77 4.92
N SER A 961 -13.39 -5.85 6.00
CA SER A 961 -13.39 -6.97 6.94
C SER A 961 -14.41 -6.83 8.07
N HIS A 962 -15.10 -5.69 8.18
CA HIS A 962 -16.03 -5.39 9.28
C HIS A 962 -15.43 -5.60 10.68
N THR A 963 -14.19 -5.15 10.87
CA THR A 963 -13.38 -5.41 12.08
C THR A 963 -14.07 -4.89 13.33
N SER A 964 -14.32 -5.79 14.29
CA SER A 964 -14.96 -5.48 15.58
C SER A 964 -13.93 -5.11 16.66
N TRP A 965 -12.80 -5.82 16.70
CA TRP A 965 -11.70 -5.59 17.64
C TRP A 965 -10.36 -6.02 17.00
N MET A 966 -9.22 -5.55 17.54
CA MET A 966 -7.88 -5.82 16.99
C MET A 966 -6.84 -6.03 18.11
N GLY A 967 -6.14 -7.16 18.06
CA GLY A 967 -5.04 -7.55 18.94
C GLY A 967 -4.89 -9.08 19.06
N PRO A 968 -3.87 -9.57 19.79
CA PRO A 968 -3.14 -8.84 20.83
C PRO A 968 -1.97 -7.97 20.34
N SER A 969 -1.46 -8.19 19.13
CA SER A 969 -0.49 -7.29 18.48
C SER A 969 -1.18 -5.97 18.09
N SER A 970 -1.40 -5.10 19.07
CA SER A 970 -2.18 -3.86 18.97
C SER A 970 -1.43 -2.67 19.59
N PRO A 971 -1.83 -1.41 19.32
CA PRO A 971 -1.19 -0.23 19.90
C PRO A 971 -1.51 -0.01 21.38
N ALA A 972 -2.19 -0.95 22.06
CA ALA A 972 -2.77 -0.76 23.40
C ALA A 972 -1.79 -0.21 24.46
N SER A 973 -0.50 -0.56 24.36
CA SER A 973 0.56 -0.11 25.28
C SER A 973 1.37 1.11 24.80
N LEU A 974 1.13 1.63 23.59
CA LEU A 974 1.93 2.71 23.00
C LEU A 974 1.56 4.07 23.61
N VAL A 975 2.55 4.84 24.04
CA VAL A 975 2.35 6.13 24.71
C VAL A 975 2.56 7.30 23.74
N LYS A 976 1.56 8.17 23.59
CA LYS A 976 1.66 9.44 22.84
C LYS A 976 2.84 10.30 23.32
N GLY A 977 3.63 10.81 22.37
CA GLY A 977 4.80 11.66 22.62
C GLY A 977 6.06 10.90 23.06
N LYS A 978 5.98 9.57 23.24
CA LYS A 978 7.11 8.70 23.54
C LYS A 978 7.29 7.62 22.48
N ASP A 979 6.24 6.84 22.22
CA ASP A 979 6.25 5.71 21.29
C ASP A 979 5.57 6.06 19.96
N VAL A 980 4.66 7.04 19.95
CA VAL A 980 3.96 7.54 18.75
C VAL A 980 3.87 9.07 18.74
N THR A 981 3.86 9.67 17.55
CA THR A 981 3.67 11.10 17.30
C THR A 981 2.20 11.52 17.47
N ASP A 982 1.93 12.83 17.39
CA ASP A 982 0.56 13.35 17.42
C ASP A 982 -0.28 12.89 16.21
N SER A 983 0.34 12.80 15.02
CA SER A 983 -0.34 12.32 13.80
C SER A 983 -0.69 10.84 13.90
N GLU A 984 0.25 10.02 14.36
CA GLU A 984 0.03 8.59 14.57
C GLU A 984 -1.00 8.31 15.67
N GLN A 985 -1.03 9.12 16.73
CA GLN A 985 -2.11 9.01 17.72
C GLN A 985 -3.48 9.32 17.10
N ALA A 986 -3.59 10.32 16.22
CA ALA A 986 -4.84 10.60 15.53
C ALA A 986 -5.25 9.46 14.59
N ASN A 987 -4.30 8.74 13.99
CA ASN A 987 -4.57 7.52 13.21
C ASN A 987 -5.11 6.39 14.11
N ILE A 988 -4.51 6.18 15.29
CA ILE A 988 -4.96 5.21 16.30
C ILE A 988 -6.39 5.51 16.75
N ASP A 989 -6.69 6.76 17.07
CA ASP A 989 -8.01 7.21 17.54
C ASP A 989 -9.07 7.08 16.44
N LEU A 990 -8.72 7.43 15.20
CA LEU A 990 -9.59 7.30 14.03
C LEU A 990 -9.97 5.83 13.78
N LEU A 991 -9.00 4.91 13.82
CA LEU A 991 -9.29 3.48 13.64
C LEU A 991 -10.10 2.92 14.83
N HIS A 992 -9.80 3.34 16.07
CA HIS A 992 -10.54 2.89 17.24
C HIS A 992 -12.04 3.22 17.13
N ASN A 993 -12.38 4.45 16.75
CA ASN A 993 -13.77 4.88 16.59
C ASN A 993 -14.50 4.17 15.43
N MET A 994 -13.76 3.63 14.47
CA MET A 994 -14.30 2.88 13.36
C MET A 994 -14.61 1.43 13.71
N MET A 995 -13.76 0.78 14.51
CA MET A 995 -13.90 -0.64 14.87
C MET A 995 -15.17 -0.92 15.66
N GLY A 996 -15.83 -2.02 15.36
CA GLY A 996 -17.03 -2.43 16.09
C GLY A 996 -18.20 -1.49 15.82
N TYR A 997 -18.92 -1.13 16.88
CA TYR A 997 -20.12 -0.32 16.83
C TYR A 997 -19.88 1.08 17.40
N HIS A 998 -20.53 2.07 16.82
CA HIS A 998 -20.44 3.47 17.27
C HIS A 998 -21.81 4.15 17.15
N PHE A 999 -22.62 4.06 18.21
CA PHE A 999 -24.01 4.48 18.18
C PHE A 999 -24.20 5.98 18.43
N VAL A 1000 -24.66 6.68 17.41
CA VAL A 1000 -25.07 8.09 17.46
C VAL A 1000 -26.60 8.15 17.41
N LEU A 1001 -27.22 8.82 18.38
CA LEU A 1001 -28.64 9.21 18.29
C LEU A 1001 -28.71 10.57 17.57
N GLU A 1002 -29.10 10.56 16.30
CA GLU A 1002 -29.16 11.77 15.48
C GLU A 1002 -30.37 12.65 15.86
N SER A 1003 -31.51 12.04 16.20
CA SER A 1003 -32.68 12.80 16.68
C SER A 1003 -33.70 11.97 17.47
N VAL A 1004 -34.52 12.64 18.28
CA VAL A 1004 -35.70 12.08 18.96
C VAL A 1004 -36.89 13.04 18.87
N ARG A 1005 -38.07 12.47 18.61
CA ARG A 1005 -39.35 13.20 18.50
C ARG A 1005 -40.40 12.56 19.40
N HIS A 1006 -41.07 13.39 20.18
CA HIS A 1006 -42.19 12.98 21.02
C HIS A 1006 -43.10 14.17 21.35
N GLU A 1007 -44.31 13.88 21.85
CA GLU A 1007 -45.21 14.91 22.36
C GLU A 1007 -44.60 15.63 23.57
N ASN A 1008 -44.71 16.96 23.61
CA ASN A 1008 -44.18 17.76 24.73
C ASN A 1008 -45.02 17.65 26.01
N LYS A 1009 -46.23 17.07 25.90
CA LYS A 1009 -47.19 16.84 26.98
C LYS A 1009 -47.82 15.46 26.83
N ALA A 1010 -47.97 14.73 27.94
CA ALA A 1010 -48.69 13.45 27.97
C ALA A 1010 -49.45 13.28 29.29
N SER A 1011 -50.49 12.43 29.30
CA SER A 1011 -51.23 12.11 30.52
C SER A 1011 -50.61 10.90 31.23
N ILE A 1012 -50.63 10.91 32.56
CA ILE A 1012 -50.13 9.81 33.38
C ILE A 1012 -50.99 8.56 33.14
N GLY A 1013 -50.36 7.44 32.78
CA GLY A 1013 -51.04 6.20 32.44
C GLY A 1013 -51.15 5.94 30.94
N ASP A 1014 -50.86 6.93 30.10
CA ASP A 1014 -50.84 6.80 28.64
C ASP A 1014 -49.53 6.17 28.13
N GLN A 1015 -49.49 5.90 26.83
CA GLN A 1015 -48.25 5.57 26.12
C GLN A 1015 -47.64 6.83 25.50
N LEU A 1016 -46.35 7.02 25.72
CA LEU A 1016 -45.54 8.03 25.04
C LEU A 1016 -44.80 7.36 23.89
N ASN A 1017 -45.08 7.78 22.66
CA ASN A 1017 -44.33 7.32 21.50
C ASN A 1017 -43.06 8.18 21.33
N LEU A 1018 -41.91 7.51 21.24
CA LEU A 1018 -40.61 8.13 20.96
C LEU A 1018 -40.15 7.66 19.58
N SER A 1019 -40.12 8.57 18.60
CA SER A 1019 -39.54 8.31 17.29
C SER A 1019 -38.08 8.75 17.30
N MET A 1020 -37.15 7.81 17.14
CA MET A 1020 -35.70 8.05 17.23
C MET A 1020 -35.00 7.67 15.92
N ASP A 1021 -34.06 8.51 15.48
CA ASP A 1021 -33.17 8.22 14.36
C ASP A 1021 -31.77 7.93 14.89
N TRP A 1022 -31.27 6.74 14.63
CA TRP A 1022 -29.97 6.24 15.05
C TRP A 1022 -29.05 6.05 13.85
N ASN A 1023 -27.75 6.16 14.10
CA ASN A 1023 -26.71 5.85 13.13
C ASN A 1023 -25.60 5.05 13.83
N ASN A 1024 -25.34 3.83 13.35
CA ASN A 1024 -24.14 3.10 13.74
C ASN A 1024 -23.01 3.50 12.80
N LYS A 1025 -22.09 4.35 13.28
CA LYS A 1025 -20.94 4.84 12.51
C LYS A 1025 -19.72 3.92 12.54
N GLY A 1026 -19.80 2.81 13.28
CA GLY A 1026 -18.77 1.77 13.26
C GLY A 1026 -18.94 0.83 12.08
N VAL A 1027 -17.98 -0.07 11.86
CA VAL A 1027 -17.98 -1.04 10.75
C VAL A 1027 -18.68 -2.36 11.08
N ALA A 1028 -19.15 -2.56 12.31
CA ALA A 1028 -19.84 -3.78 12.75
C ALA A 1028 -20.99 -3.48 13.75
N PRO A 1029 -21.97 -4.40 13.91
CA PRO A 1029 -23.00 -4.27 14.94
C PRO A 1029 -22.49 -4.70 16.34
N PHE A 1030 -23.31 -4.43 17.35
CA PHE A 1030 -23.13 -5.00 18.69
C PHE A 1030 -23.75 -6.39 18.76
N TYR A 1031 -23.04 -7.43 19.20
CA TYR A 1031 -23.55 -8.81 19.07
C TYR A 1031 -24.29 -9.37 20.28
N PHE A 1032 -24.31 -8.66 21.42
CA PHE A 1032 -24.86 -9.18 22.67
C PHE A 1032 -26.28 -8.68 22.92
N ASP A 1033 -27.10 -9.50 23.59
CA ASP A 1033 -28.50 -9.19 23.89
C ASP A 1033 -28.61 -8.25 25.11
N TRP A 1034 -28.26 -6.98 24.90
CA TRP A 1034 -28.32 -5.97 25.96
C TRP A 1034 -29.59 -5.11 25.80
N PRO A 1035 -30.41 -4.97 26.86
CA PRO A 1035 -31.69 -4.29 26.75
C PRO A 1035 -31.52 -2.78 26.60
N PHE A 1036 -32.18 -2.22 25.58
CA PHE A 1036 -32.45 -0.80 25.49
C PHE A 1036 -33.50 -0.39 26.54
N ALA A 1037 -33.27 0.70 27.25
CA ALA A 1037 -34.12 1.14 28.34
C ALA A 1037 -34.43 2.64 28.28
N VAL A 1038 -35.63 2.99 28.71
CA VAL A 1038 -36.11 4.38 28.86
C VAL A 1038 -36.44 4.65 30.32
N ALA A 1039 -36.13 5.85 30.80
CA ALA A 1039 -36.49 6.32 32.13
C ALA A 1039 -36.86 7.82 32.13
N LEU A 1040 -37.31 8.30 33.28
CA LEU A 1040 -37.61 9.71 33.54
C LEU A 1040 -36.80 10.24 34.71
N GLU A 1041 -36.20 11.41 34.52
CA GLU A 1041 -35.56 12.24 35.53
C GLU A 1041 -36.54 13.29 36.05
N ASP A 1042 -36.65 13.45 37.37
CA ASP A 1042 -37.45 14.53 37.96
C ASP A 1042 -36.73 15.88 37.97
N SER A 1043 -37.45 16.95 38.36
CA SER A 1043 -36.91 18.30 38.45
C SER A 1043 -35.75 18.47 39.46
N GLN A 1044 -35.51 17.48 40.32
CA GLN A 1044 -34.41 17.46 41.29
C GLN A 1044 -33.20 16.69 40.74
N GLY A 1045 -33.26 16.20 39.50
CA GLY A 1045 -32.19 15.46 38.85
C GLY A 1045 -32.15 13.97 39.17
N ASN A 1046 -33.18 13.44 39.87
CA ASN A 1046 -33.22 12.05 40.28
C ASN A 1046 -33.95 11.19 39.26
N ILE A 1047 -33.40 10.00 38.97
CA ILE A 1047 -34.10 8.99 38.19
C ILE A 1047 -35.28 8.45 39.00
N VAL A 1048 -36.47 8.57 38.44
CA VAL A 1048 -37.70 8.03 39.05
C VAL A 1048 -37.70 6.51 38.86
N LYS A 1049 -37.21 5.73 39.82
CA LYS A 1049 -37.08 4.25 39.68
C LYS A 1049 -38.28 3.50 39.06
N LYS A 1050 -39.52 3.97 39.29
CA LYS A 1050 -40.76 3.37 38.76
C LYS A 1050 -41.00 3.67 37.27
N SER A 1051 -40.18 4.50 36.66
CA SER A 1051 -40.24 4.91 35.25
C SER A 1051 -39.27 4.10 34.38
N ILE A 1052 -38.31 3.38 34.97
CA ILE A 1052 -37.36 2.56 34.19
C ILE A 1052 -38.12 1.42 33.50
N GLN A 1053 -38.03 1.36 32.17
CA GLN A 1053 -38.63 0.32 31.34
C GLN A 1053 -37.61 -0.20 30.33
N LYS A 1054 -37.36 -1.51 30.32
CA LYS A 1054 -36.67 -2.21 29.22
C LYS A 1054 -37.64 -2.35 28.05
N ILE A 1055 -37.21 -1.99 26.85
CA ILE A 1055 -38.05 -1.99 25.66
C ILE A 1055 -37.80 -3.27 24.89
N GLU A 1056 -38.57 -4.31 25.22
CA GLU A 1056 -38.43 -5.67 24.65
C GLU A 1056 -38.60 -5.74 23.12
N SER A 1057 -39.20 -4.71 22.50
CA SER A 1057 -39.35 -4.62 21.05
C SER A 1057 -38.09 -4.13 20.32
N VAL A 1058 -37.05 -3.73 21.05
CA VAL A 1058 -35.78 -3.20 20.50
C VAL A 1058 -34.68 -4.24 20.68
N ASP A 1059 -34.19 -4.76 19.56
CA ASP A 1059 -32.98 -5.60 19.51
C ASP A 1059 -31.85 -4.82 18.84
N ILE A 1060 -30.86 -4.42 19.66
CA ILE A 1060 -29.72 -3.61 19.23
C ILE A 1060 -28.72 -4.40 18.38
N ARG A 1061 -28.79 -5.73 18.36
CA ARG A 1061 -27.93 -6.55 17.50
C ARG A 1061 -28.22 -6.38 16.02
N ASN A 1062 -29.42 -5.88 15.71
CA ASN A 1062 -29.84 -5.54 14.36
C ASN A 1062 -29.53 -4.08 13.98
N TRP A 1063 -28.68 -3.39 14.74
CA TRP A 1063 -28.21 -2.04 14.43
C TRP A 1063 -26.92 -2.15 13.62
N LEU A 1064 -27.07 -2.63 12.37
CA LEU A 1064 -25.99 -2.72 11.39
C LEU A 1064 -25.40 -1.32 11.10
N PRO A 1065 -24.17 -1.22 10.57
CA PRO A 1065 -23.58 0.04 10.12
C PRO A 1065 -24.55 0.86 9.26
N GLY A 1066 -24.63 2.16 9.54
CA GLY A 1066 -25.54 3.11 8.91
C GLY A 1066 -26.78 3.45 9.73
N ARG A 1067 -27.72 4.14 9.07
CA ARG A 1067 -28.92 4.74 9.70
C ARG A 1067 -30.05 3.77 9.93
N LYS A 1068 -30.79 3.99 11.02
CA LYS A 1068 -32.01 3.28 11.37
C LYS A 1068 -32.96 4.16 12.17
N SER A 1069 -34.21 4.23 11.73
CA SER A 1069 -35.29 4.83 12.52
C SER A 1069 -36.00 3.77 13.36
N LEU A 1070 -36.35 4.12 14.59
CA LEU A 1070 -37.12 3.27 15.50
C LEU A 1070 -38.23 4.05 16.20
N ASN A 1071 -39.34 3.37 16.48
CA ASN A 1071 -40.43 3.91 17.30
C ASN A 1071 -40.52 3.08 18.58
N VAL A 1072 -40.49 3.76 19.72
CA VAL A 1072 -40.56 3.14 21.06
C VAL A 1072 -41.83 3.59 21.74
N ASP A 1073 -42.65 2.61 22.14
CA ASP A 1073 -43.83 2.86 22.97
C ASP A 1073 -43.47 2.74 24.44
N TYR A 1074 -43.30 3.89 25.09
CA TYR A 1074 -42.94 4.00 26.50
C TYR A 1074 -44.18 4.17 27.38
N SER A 1075 -44.40 3.26 28.33
CA SER A 1075 -45.61 3.25 29.16
C SER A 1075 -45.45 4.13 30.40
N LEU A 1076 -46.22 5.22 30.49
CA LEU A 1076 -46.17 6.14 31.62
C LEU A 1076 -46.86 5.52 32.85
N SER A 1077 -46.07 5.18 33.87
CA SER A 1077 -46.60 4.56 35.10
C SER A 1077 -47.68 5.42 35.76
N LYS A 1078 -48.84 4.82 36.10
CA LYS A 1078 -49.93 5.46 36.86
C LYS A 1078 -49.51 6.00 38.24
N LYS A 1079 -48.29 5.67 38.70
CA LYS A 1079 -47.70 6.09 39.97
C LYS A 1079 -46.83 7.36 39.83
N LEU A 1080 -46.68 7.91 38.62
CA LEU A 1080 -45.99 9.18 38.38
C LEU A 1080 -46.80 10.34 38.95
N LYS A 1081 -46.11 11.46 39.22
CA LYS A 1081 -46.75 12.71 39.66
C LYS A 1081 -46.83 13.66 38.46
N PRO A 1082 -47.83 14.56 38.40
CA PRO A 1082 -47.82 15.63 37.42
C PRO A 1082 -46.58 16.52 37.61
N GLY A 1083 -45.97 16.95 36.52
CA GLY A 1083 -44.74 17.76 36.57
C GLY A 1083 -43.92 17.67 35.28
N ARG A 1084 -42.81 18.42 35.25
CA ARG A 1084 -41.82 18.36 34.17
C ARG A 1084 -40.80 17.26 34.49
N TYR A 1085 -40.48 16.47 33.48
CA TYR A 1085 -39.48 15.40 33.53
C TYR A 1085 -38.52 15.54 32.33
N THR A 1086 -37.33 14.96 32.45
CA THR A 1086 -36.42 14.73 31.32
C THR A 1086 -36.48 13.26 30.92
N VAL A 1087 -36.59 12.97 29.63
CA VAL A 1087 -36.51 11.59 29.11
C VAL A 1087 -35.04 11.15 29.13
N LEU A 1088 -34.81 9.95 29.66
CA LEU A 1088 -33.50 9.32 29.69
C LEU A 1088 -33.51 8.03 28.88
N ILE A 1089 -32.39 7.72 28.24
CA ILE A 1089 -32.15 6.42 27.59
C ILE A 1089 -30.84 5.79 28.05
N ALA A 1090 -30.76 4.47 27.95
CA ALA A 1090 -29.53 3.71 28.16
C ALA A 1090 -29.62 2.35 27.46
N ILE A 1091 -28.46 1.76 27.17
CA ILE A 1091 -28.35 0.33 26.90
C ILE A 1091 -27.73 -0.30 28.14
N LEU A 1092 -28.48 -1.18 28.80
CA LEU A 1092 -28.09 -1.71 30.10
C LEU A 1092 -27.25 -2.97 29.96
N ASP A 1093 -26.17 -3.04 30.72
CA ASP A 1093 -25.46 -4.30 30.93
C ASP A 1093 -26.41 -5.24 31.73
N PRO A 1094 -26.77 -6.42 31.19
CA PRO A 1094 -27.72 -7.32 31.83
C PRO A 1094 -27.22 -7.86 33.18
N GLN A 1095 -25.91 -7.78 33.45
CA GLN A 1095 -25.29 -8.29 34.68
C GLN A 1095 -25.68 -7.45 35.89
N ASN A 1096 -25.60 -6.12 35.77
CA ASN A 1096 -25.80 -5.18 36.86
C ASN A 1096 -27.04 -4.28 36.65
N ASN A 1097 -27.69 -4.39 35.49
CA ASN A 1097 -28.83 -3.56 35.06
C ASN A 1097 -28.52 -2.04 35.12
N GLN A 1098 -27.26 -1.66 34.96
CA GLN A 1098 -26.80 -0.28 34.81
C GLN A 1098 -26.44 -0.02 33.34
N PRO A 1099 -26.42 1.24 32.89
CA PRO A 1099 -25.91 1.58 31.57
C PRO A 1099 -24.49 1.03 31.37
N GLY A 1100 -24.29 0.26 30.30
CA GLY A 1100 -23.01 -0.39 29.98
C GLY A 1100 -22.41 0.03 28.65
N ILE A 1101 -23.18 0.68 27.78
CA ILE A 1101 -22.72 1.24 26.51
C ILE A 1101 -22.85 2.75 26.55
N LYS A 1102 -21.76 3.43 26.22
CA LYS A 1102 -21.73 4.88 26.00
C LYS A 1102 -22.22 5.19 24.59
N LEU A 1103 -23.10 6.19 24.49
CA LEU A 1103 -23.59 6.71 23.23
C LEU A 1103 -22.66 7.84 22.77
N ALA A 1104 -22.44 7.97 21.46
CA ALA A 1104 -21.64 9.02 20.85
C ALA A 1104 -22.40 10.36 20.78
N VAL A 1105 -23.01 10.76 21.90
CA VAL A 1105 -23.73 12.02 22.06
C VAL A 1105 -23.50 12.59 23.46
N ASP A 1106 -23.59 13.90 23.57
CA ASP A 1106 -23.61 14.63 24.82
C ASP A 1106 -24.87 14.33 25.63
N GLY A 1107 -24.83 14.67 26.92
CA GLY A 1107 -25.94 14.48 27.85
C GLY A 1107 -25.81 13.23 28.72
N GLU A 1108 -24.70 12.48 28.61
CA GLU A 1108 -24.35 11.41 29.54
C GLU A 1108 -24.30 11.95 30.99
N ARG A 1109 -24.95 11.22 31.89
CA ARG A 1109 -24.92 11.46 33.33
C ARG A 1109 -23.77 10.67 33.97
N PRO A 1110 -23.33 11.04 35.18
CA PRO A 1110 -22.34 10.25 35.92
C PRO A 1110 -22.75 8.78 36.20
N ASP A 1111 -24.04 8.45 36.10
CA ASP A 1111 -24.57 7.08 36.22
C ASP A 1111 -24.77 6.38 34.86
N GLY A 1112 -24.28 6.97 33.76
CA GLY A 1112 -24.28 6.43 32.41
C GLY A 1112 -25.59 6.60 31.63
N TRP A 1113 -26.64 7.16 32.22
CA TRP A 1113 -27.88 7.46 31.50
C TRP A 1113 -27.72 8.72 30.64
N THR A 1114 -28.24 8.70 29.42
CA THR A 1114 -28.19 9.87 28.51
C THR A 1114 -29.47 10.69 28.61
N ARG A 1115 -29.33 11.99 28.90
CA ARG A 1115 -30.44 12.96 28.89
C ARG A 1115 -30.81 13.32 27.46
N LEU A 1116 -32.11 13.28 27.18
CA LEU A 1116 -32.70 13.74 25.93
C LEU A 1116 -33.50 15.04 26.17
N ASP A 1117 -34.72 15.10 25.63
CA ASP A 1117 -35.63 16.23 25.77
C ASP A 1117 -36.55 16.11 27.00
N SER A 1118 -37.25 17.19 27.28
CA SER A 1118 -38.17 17.32 28.41
C SER A 1118 -39.63 17.07 28.03
N ILE A 1119 -40.38 16.46 28.94
CA ILE A 1119 -41.81 16.21 28.81
C ILE A 1119 -42.56 16.73 30.03
N THR A 1120 -43.76 17.26 29.82
CA THR A 1120 -44.68 17.64 30.90
C THR A 1120 -45.79 16.61 31.07
N LEU A 1121 -45.89 16.01 32.25
CA LEU A 1121 -46.93 15.04 32.57
C LEU A 1121 -48.13 15.69 33.28
N ALA A 1122 -49.33 15.41 32.79
CA ALA A 1122 -50.61 15.82 33.37
C ALA A 1122 -51.42 14.61 33.86
N ARG A 1123 -52.51 14.85 34.60
CA ARG A 1123 -53.40 13.78 35.09
C ARG A 1123 -54.28 13.21 34.01
#